data_AF-A0A1H9UU01-F1
#
_entry.id   AF-A0A1H9UU01-F1
#
_cell.length_a   1.000
_cell.length_b   1.000
_cell.length_c   1.000
_cell.angle_alpha   90.00
_cell.angle_beta   90.00
_cell.angle_gamma   90.00
#
_symmetry.space_group_name_H-M   'P 1'
#
loop_
_entity.id
_entity.type
_entity.pdbx_description
1 polymer ?
#
loop_
_entity_poly.entity_id
_entity_poly.type
_entity_poly.pdbx_seq_one_letter_code
_entity_poly.pdbx_strand_id
1 'polypeptide(L)'
;MNIIGIVGSNADTSYNRTLLQFIQRHFADTLNIELLEVRDYPMFDASLNISHEEPIASAASTLENADGVIIATPEYNHSVPSALNSFIEWMSHDVHPLEGKPVMIVGASLDTQGSSRAQLHLRQILDAPGVDASVMPGNEFLLGSVHEAFDDQGSLIDEGTVAFLESCIKRFTRFISVANQLNIPEDIKFEPGTYEVSAMGYSGPLPMTVTLGNDRIEDIQIDTSGETQGIADVVFTRIPEQIIEGQTLNIDTVSGATATSQGVLDGVADAVKLANADPDILRNRPRPHKKAEAVPVELETDVVVVGGGGAGLAAAASVIQNGKQVVLLEKFPSVGGNTVRTGGPMNAADPTWQNTFPALPGEDATLKELLEIDQSAIDEEYLEDFHAAQAEIKAYFEAVEAGHDTSEHKEYLFDSTLWHRMQTYLGGRRTDLNGTRTYGDYELVKTLTDNVLESVHWLEDIGVEFNYEQVSMPVGALWRRGHQPTENEGFAYVNALQKWVTAHGGQIKTEMDVKKLIIEDGRVCGVEAINNGQRYIVRSNAVVLATGGFGSNTKMLQQYNTYWEEIADDTTTSNSPAIQGDGINLGLQADAELVDMGFIQMLPTCDPKTGALFTGLQVPPANFVMVNQQGRRFVNEFGSRDEISQAAIANGTLYFLIADDEIKKTAFNTNQEKLDQQVARNDGTLYRADTLEELAEQIGVDPAVLVEEIEKYNSYVDAGVDPDFHKSAFDLKVEKAPFYATPRRPAVHHTMGGLKINPQTEVLNTSGQAIPGLYAAGEVSGGIHAGNRLGGNALADIFTFGRFAGTNAAKFRG
;
A
#
# COMPACT_ATOMS: atom_id res chain seq x y z
N MET A 1 -34.56 -26.54 20.07
CA MET A 1 -33.32 -25.75 20.14
C MET A 1 -32.20 -26.59 19.59
N ASN A 2 -31.36 -25.99 18.76
CA ASN A 2 -30.14 -26.58 18.23
C ASN A 2 -28.98 -26.25 19.17
N ILE A 3 -28.34 -27.28 19.73
CA ILE A 3 -27.27 -27.15 20.71
C ILE A 3 -26.02 -27.83 20.18
N ILE A 4 -24.87 -27.18 20.31
CA ILE A 4 -23.59 -27.80 19.99
C ILE A 4 -22.90 -28.25 21.27
N GLY A 5 -22.56 -29.53 21.35
CA GLY A 5 -21.78 -30.13 22.43
C GLY A 5 -20.30 -30.20 22.04
N ILE A 6 -19.44 -29.42 22.69
CA ILE A 6 -17.99 -29.46 22.46
C ILE A 6 -17.34 -30.45 23.43
N VAL A 7 -16.80 -31.55 22.88
CA VAL A 7 -15.99 -32.51 23.63
C VAL A 7 -14.61 -31.91 23.84
N GLY A 8 -14.34 -31.37 25.03
CA GLY A 8 -13.11 -30.66 25.36
C GLY A 8 -11.86 -31.53 25.53
N SER A 9 -11.91 -32.82 25.18
CA SER A 9 -10.81 -33.77 25.35
C SER A 9 -10.36 -34.30 24.01
N ASN A 10 -9.04 -34.28 23.76
CA ASN A 10 -8.45 -34.86 22.56
C ASN A 10 -8.05 -36.35 22.72
N ALA A 11 -8.44 -36.99 23.82
CA ALA A 11 -8.14 -38.40 24.06
C ALA A 11 -9.09 -39.32 23.27
N ASP A 12 -8.56 -40.46 22.80
CA ASP A 12 -9.33 -41.51 22.11
C ASP A 12 -10.51 -41.98 22.95
N THR A 13 -10.30 -42.14 24.26
CA THR A 13 -11.34 -42.45 25.24
C THR A 13 -11.51 -41.27 26.20
N SER A 14 -12.73 -40.77 26.35
CA SER A 14 -13.03 -39.63 27.21
C SER A 14 -14.40 -39.76 27.88
N TYR A 15 -14.44 -39.69 29.21
CA TYR A 15 -15.70 -39.65 29.95
C TYR A 15 -16.50 -38.36 29.70
N ASN A 16 -15.86 -37.29 29.22
CA ASN A 16 -16.55 -36.07 28.80
C ASN A 16 -17.30 -36.27 27.48
N ARG A 17 -16.74 -37.08 26.58
CA ARG A 17 -17.44 -37.57 25.38
C ARG A 17 -18.62 -38.44 25.77
N THR A 18 -18.41 -39.41 26.66
CA THR A 18 -19.49 -40.27 27.18
C THR A 18 -20.60 -39.45 27.83
N LEU A 19 -20.26 -38.43 28.63
CA LEU A 19 -21.21 -37.53 29.25
C LEU A 19 -22.03 -36.75 28.21
N LEU A 20 -21.39 -36.18 27.18
CA LEU A 20 -22.12 -35.48 26.11
C LEU A 20 -22.99 -36.43 25.28
N GLN A 21 -22.53 -37.65 25.01
CA GLN A 21 -23.33 -38.68 24.34
C GLN A 21 -24.52 -39.14 25.19
N PHE A 22 -24.37 -39.19 26.52
CA PHE A 22 -25.48 -39.40 27.42
C PHE A 22 -26.49 -38.25 27.33
N ILE A 23 -26.03 -36.99 27.44
CA ILE A 23 -26.89 -35.79 27.30
C ILE A 23 -27.61 -35.80 25.94
N GLN A 24 -26.90 -36.06 24.85
CA GLN A 24 -27.47 -36.14 23.50
C GLN A 24 -28.58 -37.19 23.42
N ARG A 25 -28.38 -38.40 23.95
CA ARG A 25 -29.39 -39.48 23.92
C ARG A 25 -30.56 -39.19 24.87
N HIS A 26 -30.27 -38.73 26.08
CA HIS A 26 -31.27 -38.51 27.13
C HIS A 26 -32.23 -37.37 26.82
N PHE A 27 -31.76 -36.33 26.12
CA PHE A 27 -32.57 -35.14 25.78
C PHE A 27 -33.02 -35.10 24.32
N ALA A 28 -32.85 -36.18 23.54
CA ALA A 28 -33.15 -36.23 22.09
C ALA A 28 -34.60 -35.85 21.73
N ASP A 29 -35.56 -36.09 22.63
CA ASP A 29 -36.97 -35.71 22.44
C ASP A 29 -37.22 -34.19 22.55
N THR A 30 -36.27 -33.43 23.11
CA THR A 30 -36.44 -32.00 23.44
C THR A 30 -35.38 -31.08 22.84
N LEU A 31 -34.18 -31.59 22.58
CA LEU A 31 -33.04 -30.85 22.08
C LEU A 31 -32.44 -31.57 20.87
N ASN A 32 -32.07 -30.82 19.85
CA ASN A 32 -31.18 -31.32 18.80
C ASN A 32 -29.75 -31.02 19.25
N ILE A 33 -28.95 -32.06 19.53
CA ILE A 33 -27.58 -31.90 20.01
C ILE A 33 -26.62 -32.52 19.01
N GLU A 34 -25.75 -31.71 18.43
CA GLU A 34 -24.64 -32.14 17.57
C GLU A 34 -23.32 -32.02 18.35
N LEU A 35 -22.38 -32.95 18.13
CA LEU A 35 -21.12 -32.99 18.88
C LEU A 35 -19.95 -32.58 17.99
N LEU A 36 -19.14 -31.64 18.48
CA LEU A 36 -17.83 -31.31 17.91
C LEU A 36 -16.73 -31.86 18.82
N GLU A 37 -15.70 -32.46 18.23
CA GLU A 37 -14.55 -32.96 18.99
C GLU A 37 -13.32 -32.08 18.76
N VAL A 38 -12.73 -31.54 19.83
CA VAL A 38 -11.55 -30.68 19.72
C VAL A 38 -10.34 -31.38 19.09
N ARG A 39 -10.34 -32.72 19.02
CA ARG A 39 -9.28 -33.51 18.37
C ARG A 39 -9.30 -33.43 16.84
N ASP A 40 -10.43 -33.04 16.27
CA ASP A 40 -10.63 -33.00 14.82
C ASP A 40 -10.09 -31.69 14.21
N TYR A 41 -9.58 -30.78 15.06
CA TYR A 41 -9.06 -29.47 14.69
C TYR A 41 -7.55 -29.36 14.98
N PRO A 42 -6.78 -28.66 14.12
CA PRO A 42 -5.37 -28.44 14.35
C PRO A 42 -5.12 -27.56 15.59
N MET A 43 -3.93 -27.68 16.17
CA MET A 43 -3.49 -26.73 17.21
C MET A 43 -3.41 -25.31 16.62
N PHE A 44 -3.72 -24.32 17.45
CA PHE A 44 -3.76 -22.92 17.07
C PHE A 44 -2.36 -22.39 16.79
N ASP A 45 -2.25 -21.64 15.70
CA ASP A 45 -1.06 -20.92 15.30
C ASP A 45 -1.51 -19.65 14.57
N ALA A 46 -1.32 -18.49 15.21
CA ALA A 46 -1.72 -17.19 14.66
C ALA A 46 -1.03 -16.84 13.33
N SER A 47 0.04 -17.55 12.95
CA SER A 47 0.68 -17.38 11.64
C SER A 47 -0.03 -18.15 10.51
N LEU A 48 -0.90 -19.09 10.85
CA LEU A 48 -1.71 -19.84 9.89
C LEU A 48 -3.03 -19.11 9.63
N ASN A 49 -3.23 -18.63 8.40
CA ASN A 49 -4.46 -17.97 7.99
C ASN A 49 -5.52 -18.98 7.52
N ILE A 50 -5.92 -19.91 8.40
CA ILE A 50 -6.83 -21.02 8.09
C ILE A 50 -8.19 -20.93 8.80
N SER A 51 -8.48 -19.81 9.49
CA SER A 51 -9.74 -19.61 10.23
C SER A 51 -10.98 -19.72 9.33
N HIS A 52 -10.82 -19.44 8.04
CA HIS A 52 -11.87 -19.56 7.01
C HIS A 52 -11.72 -20.82 6.14
N GLU A 53 -10.83 -21.76 6.50
CA GLU A 53 -10.66 -23.04 5.82
C GLU A 53 -11.26 -24.20 6.63
N GLU A 54 -11.55 -25.32 5.98
CA GLU A 54 -11.92 -26.56 6.67
C GLU A 54 -10.73 -27.09 7.49
N PRO A 55 -10.94 -27.59 8.72
CA PRO A 55 -12.23 -27.79 9.37
C PRO A 55 -12.74 -26.59 10.21
N ILE A 56 -11.95 -25.52 10.37
CA ILE A 56 -12.23 -24.39 11.28
C ILE A 56 -13.49 -23.63 10.85
N ALA A 57 -13.63 -23.32 9.56
CA ALA A 57 -14.78 -22.59 9.02
C ALA A 57 -16.12 -23.30 9.29
N SER A 58 -16.15 -24.63 9.13
CA SER A 58 -17.35 -25.43 9.39
C SER A 58 -17.71 -25.43 10.87
N ALA A 59 -16.72 -25.52 11.76
CA ALA A 59 -16.93 -25.36 13.21
C ALA A 59 -17.53 -24.00 13.56
N ALA A 60 -16.94 -22.91 13.04
CA ALA A 60 -17.41 -21.56 13.30
C ALA A 60 -18.86 -21.36 12.83
N SER A 61 -19.16 -21.76 11.58
CA SER A 61 -20.53 -21.67 11.04
C SER A 61 -21.51 -22.54 11.82
N THR A 62 -21.09 -23.70 12.32
CA THR A 62 -21.94 -24.58 13.14
C THR A 62 -22.27 -23.93 14.49
N LEU A 63 -21.29 -23.28 15.11
CA LEU A 63 -21.45 -22.57 16.38
C LEU A 63 -22.29 -21.29 16.24
N GLU A 64 -22.10 -20.53 15.16
CA GLU A 64 -22.92 -19.34 14.84
C GLU A 64 -24.41 -19.69 14.77
N ASN A 65 -24.75 -20.78 14.08
CA ASN A 65 -26.12 -21.24 13.87
C ASN A 65 -26.73 -21.99 15.08
N ALA A 66 -25.95 -22.19 16.15
CA ALA A 66 -26.43 -22.83 17.36
C ALA A 66 -27.26 -21.87 18.23
N ASP A 67 -28.34 -22.35 18.85
CA ASP A 67 -29.07 -21.60 19.86
C ASP A 67 -28.26 -21.45 21.16
N GLY A 68 -27.37 -22.41 21.44
CA GLY A 68 -26.47 -22.42 22.59
C GLY A 68 -25.44 -23.54 22.51
N VAL A 69 -24.43 -23.48 23.37
CA VAL A 69 -23.29 -24.40 23.37
C VAL A 69 -23.12 -25.07 24.75
N ILE A 70 -22.86 -26.37 24.77
CA ILE A 70 -22.47 -27.11 25.97
C ILE A 70 -21.01 -27.55 25.82
N ILE A 71 -20.11 -27.08 26.68
CA ILE A 71 -18.70 -27.49 26.65
C ILE A 71 -18.43 -28.48 27.78
N ALA A 72 -18.01 -29.70 27.43
CA ALA A 72 -17.62 -30.72 28.40
C ALA A 72 -16.10 -30.77 28.56
N THR A 73 -15.58 -30.27 29.69
CA THR A 73 -14.14 -30.18 29.93
C THR A 73 -13.67 -31.20 30.98
N PRO A 74 -12.64 -32.03 30.69
CA PRO A 74 -11.89 -32.69 31.75
C PRO A 74 -11.01 -31.67 32.49
N GLU A 75 -10.40 -32.11 33.58
CA GLU A 75 -9.43 -31.32 34.35
C GLU A 75 -8.02 -31.92 34.25
N TYR A 76 -7.07 -31.12 33.79
CA TYR A 76 -5.65 -31.47 33.76
C TYR A 76 -4.85 -30.38 34.48
N ASN A 77 -4.14 -30.75 35.55
CA ASN A 77 -3.34 -29.81 36.36
C ASN A 77 -4.13 -28.57 36.83
N HIS A 78 -5.41 -28.75 37.19
CA HIS A 78 -6.33 -27.67 37.54
C HIS A 78 -6.63 -26.67 36.41
N SER A 79 -6.45 -27.08 35.15
CA SER A 79 -6.73 -26.31 33.95
C SER A 79 -7.61 -27.09 32.97
N VAL A 80 -8.16 -26.36 31.99
CA VAL A 80 -8.72 -26.93 30.76
C VAL A 80 -7.63 -27.62 29.94
N PRO A 81 -7.97 -28.58 29.07
CA PRO A 81 -7.03 -29.17 28.13
C PRO A 81 -6.49 -28.15 27.13
N SER A 82 -5.23 -28.32 26.74
CA SER A 82 -4.58 -27.46 25.72
C SER A 82 -5.33 -27.49 24.39
N ALA A 83 -5.84 -28.65 23.97
CA ALA A 83 -6.62 -28.78 22.75
C ALA A 83 -7.96 -28.01 22.80
N LEU A 84 -8.60 -27.95 23.96
CA LEU A 84 -9.83 -27.14 24.12
C LEU A 84 -9.51 -25.65 24.07
N ASN A 85 -8.47 -25.20 24.77
CA ASN A 85 -8.04 -23.80 24.69
C ASN A 85 -7.68 -23.41 23.25
N SER A 86 -6.93 -24.27 22.57
CA SER A 86 -6.56 -24.09 21.17
C SER A 86 -7.76 -24.02 20.22
N PHE A 87 -8.80 -24.83 20.45
CA PHE A 87 -10.03 -24.73 19.67
C PHE A 87 -10.73 -23.38 19.90
N ILE A 88 -10.76 -22.90 21.15
CA ILE A 88 -11.34 -21.59 21.47
C ILE A 88 -10.53 -20.45 20.82
N GLU A 89 -9.20 -20.54 20.79
CA GLU A 89 -8.33 -19.56 20.11
C GLU A 89 -8.65 -19.47 18.61
N TRP A 90 -8.91 -20.59 17.94
CA TRP A 90 -9.42 -20.56 16.55
C TRP A 90 -10.77 -19.86 16.41
N MET A 91 -11.63 -19.97 17.43
CA MET A 91 -12.97 -19.37 17.47
C MET A 91 -12.97 -17.93 18.03
N SER A 92 -11.80 -17.30 18.21
CA SER A 92 -11.71 -15.93 18.70
C SER A 92 -10.57 -15.10 18.08
N HIS A 93 -9.84 -15.65 17.09
CA HIS A 93 -8.76 -14.95 16.39
C HIS A 93 -9.26 -14.12 15.21
N ASP A 94 -9.79 -14.75 14.16
CA ASP A 94 -10.35 -14.07 12.97
C ASP A 94 -11.88 -14.23 12.84
N VAL A 95 -12.44 -15.23 13.51
CA VAL A 95 -13.88 -15.49 13.58
C VAL A 95 -14.31 -15.44 15.03
N HIS A 96 -15.54 -14.98 15.29
CA HIS A 96 -16.06 -14.79 16.66
C HIS A 96 -17.42 -15.48 16.89
N PRO A 97 -17.57 -16.77 16.56
CA PRO A 97 -18.86 -17.48 16.64
C PRO A 97 -19.41 -17.63 18.08
N LEU A 98 -18.58 -17.38 19.10
CA LEU A 98 -18.94 -17.45 20.51
C LEU A 98 -19.38 -16.12 21.11
N GLU A 99 -19.22 -15.00 20.40
CA GLU A 99 -19.62 -13.67 20.89
C GLU A 99 -21.14 -13.64 21.19
N GLY A 100 -21.50 -13.27 22.42
CA GLY A 100 -22.87 -13.28 22.92
C GLY A 100 -23.52 -14.67 23.00
N LYS A 101 -22.82 -15.74 22.62
CA LYS A 101 -23.40 -17.09 22.53
C LYS A 101 -23.70 -17.64 23.93
N PRO A 102 -24.90 -18.19 24.19
CA PRO A 102 -25.20 -18.79 25.49
C PRO A 102 -24.42 -20.10 25.68
N VAL A 103 -23.60 -20.18 26.73
CA VAL A 103 -22.75 -21.36 27.01
C VAL A 103 -23.07 -21.99 28.37
N MET A 104 -23.17 -23.32 28.42
CA MET A 104 -23.17 -24.13 29.64
C MET A 104 -21.89 -24.97 29.68
N ILE A 105 -21.26 -25.04 30.86
CA ILE A 105 -20.10 -25.87 31.07
C ILE A 105 -20.53 -27.09 31.89
N VAL A 106 -20.08 -28.27 31.45
CA VAL A 106 -20.18 -29.52 32.18
C VAL A 106 -18.81 -30.17 32.25
N GLY A 107 -18.65 -31.19 33.08
CA GLY A 107 -17.45 -31.99 32.96
C GLY A 107 -17.38 -33.17 33.89
N ALA A 108 -16.60 -34.14 33.45
CA ALA A 108 -16.44 -35.46 34.05
C ALA A 108 -14.96 -35.68 34.41
N SER A 109 -14.66 -36.09 35.64
CA SER A 109 -13.30 -36.39 36.09
C SER A 109 -13.20 -37.67 36.94
N LEU A 110 -11.99 -38.22 37.04
CA LEU A 110 -11.73 -39.42 37.85
C LEU A 110 -11.85 -39.16 39.36
N ASP A 111 -11.65 -37.92 39.80
CA ASP A 111 -11.65 -37.55 41.21
C ASP A 111 -13.06 -37.15 41.69
N THR A 112 -13.28 -37.26 43.00
CA THR A 112 -14.49 -36.82 43.69
C THR A 112 -14.86 -35.35 43.49
N GLN A 113 -13.88 -34.46 43.24
CA GLN A 113 -14.13 -33.03 43.01
C GLN A 113 -14.67 -32.70 41.60
N GLY A 114 -14.80 -33.68 40.72
CA GLY A 114 -15.23 -33.46 39.35
C GLY A 114 -14.24 -32.58 38.58
N SER A 115 -14.75 -31.76 37.66
CA SER A 115 -13.98 -30.84 36.80
C SER A 115 -13.95 -29.41 37.34
N SER A 116 -14.17 -29.21 38.64
CA SER A 116 -14.52 -27.91 39.23
C SER A 116 -13.53 -26.78 38.91
N ARG A 117 -12.22 -27.03 38.93
CA ARG A 117 -11.23 -25.97 38.67
C ARG A 117 -11.07 -25.72 37.19
N ALA A 118 -11.14 -26.76 36.36
CA ALA A 118 -11.16 -26.60 34.91
C ALA A 118 -12.39 -25.81 34.44
N GLN A 119 -13.57 -26.03 35.02
CA GLN A 119 -14.77 -25.23 34.69
C GLN A 119 -14.59 -23.76 35.07
N LEU A 120 -14.03 -23.47 36.26
CA LEU A 120 -13.75 -22.10 36.67
C LEU A 120 -12.75 -21.41 35.74
N HIS A 121 -11.67 -22.12 35.35
CA HIS A 121 -10.69 -21.60 34.39
C HIS A 121 -11.33 -21.36 33.01
N LEU A 122 -12.16 -22.30 32.52
CA LEU A 122 -12.88 -22.15 31.26
C LEU A 122 -13.82 -20.94 31.25
N ARG A 123 -14.49 -20.64 32.38
CA ARG A 123 -15.31 -19.43 32.50
C ARG A 123 -14.50 -18.16 32.26
N GLN A 124 -13.28 -18.08 32.81
CA GLN A 124 -12.41 -16.93 32.61
C GLN A 124 -11.97 -16.78 31.15
N ILE A 125 -11.73 -17.90 30.46
CA ILE A 125 -11.38 -17.90 29.03
C ILE A 125 -12.57 -17.42 28.18
N LEU A 126 -13.77 -17.93 28.47
CA LEU A 126 -14.99 -17.59 27.73
C LEU A 126 -15.46 -16.14 27.94
N ASP A 127 -15.11 -15.52 29.05
CA ASP A 127 -15.42 -14.12 29.41
C ASP A 127 -14.35 -13.13 28.91
N ALA A 128 -13.29 -13.61 28.24
CA ALA A 128 -12.23 -12.74 27.74
C ALA A 128 -12.68 -11.94 26.50
N PRO A 129 -12.20 -10.68 26.35
CA PRO A 129 -12.46 -9.89 25.14
C PRO A 129 -12.04 -10.63 23.87
N GLY A 130 -12.92 -10.65 22.87
CA GLY A 130 -12.74 -11.40 21.63
C GLY A 130 -13.37 -12.81 21.65
N VAL A 131 -13.68 -13.37 22.82
CA VAL A 131 -14.54 -14.56 22.95
C VAL A 131 -15.95 -14.14 23.35
N ASP A 132 -16.07 -13.30 24.39
CA ASP A 132 -17.29 -12.60 24.82
C ASP A 132 -18.56 -13.48 24.91
N ALA A 133 -18.42 -14.72 25.38
CA ALA A 133 -19.52 -15.67 25.46
C ALA A 133 -20.41 -15.42 26.69
N SER A 134 -21.73 -15.59 26.51
CA SER A 134 -22.70 -15.51 27.62
C SER A 134 -22.72 -16.81 28.42
N VAL A 135 -21.85 -16.96 29.42
CA VAL A 135 -21.76 -18.21 30.20
C VAL A 135 -22.81 -18.27 31.32
N MET A 136 -23.59 -19.36 31.40
CA MET A 136 -24.65 -19.54 32.41
C MET A 136 -24.08 -19.51 33.85
N PRO A 137 -24.55 -18.59 34.72
CA PRO A 137 -24.04 -18.46 36.08
C PRO A 137 -24.69 -19.43 37.06
N GLY A 138 -23.86 -20.13 37.85
CA GLY A 138 -24.31 -21.15 38.83
C GLY A 138 -24.96 -22.37 38.16
N ASN A 139 -25.11 -23.47 38.90
CA ASN A 139 -25.63 -24.76 38.39
C ASN A 139 -24.62 -25.53 37.53
N GLU A 140 -23.40 -25.66 38.03
CA GLU A 140 -22.33 -26.47 37.44
C GLU A 140 -22.66 -27.95 37.55
N PHE A 141 -22.53 -28.67 36.43
CA PHE A 141 -22.60 -30.12 36.45
C PHE A 141 -21.20 -30.70 36.56
N LEU A 142 -20.86 -31.15 37.77
CA LEU A 142 -19.55 -31.68 38.16
C LEU A 142 -19.69 -33.18 38.41
N LEU A 143 -19.35 -34.00 37.41
CA LEU A 143 -19.37 -35.45 37.55
C LEU A 143 -18.01 -35.96 38.03
N GLY A 144 -17.93 -36.37 39.29
CA GLY A 144 -16.75 -37.03 39.86
C GLY A 144 -16.83 -38.56 39.76
N SER A 145 -15.73 -39.24 40.12
CA SER A 145 -15.64 -40.72 40.18
C SER A 145 -16.19 -41.43 38.92
N VAL A 146 -15.89 -40.90 37.74
CA VAL A 146 -16.56 -41.28 36.48
C VAL A 146 -16.45 -42.76 36.09
N HIS A 147 -15.47 -43.48 36.62
CA HIS A 147 -15.28 -44.91 36.39
C HIS A 147 -16.38 -45.78 37.04
N GLU A 148 -17.14 -45.22 37.99
CA GLU A 148 -18.29 -45.86 38.64
C GLU A 148 -19.62 -45.22 38.23
N ALA A 149 -19.59 -44.11 37.50
CA ALA A 149 -20.78 -43.30 37.23
C ALA A 149 -21.61 -43.76 36.02
N PHE A 150 -21.00 -44.53 35.12
CA PHE A 150 -21.63 -44.98 33.87
C PHE A 150 -21.78 -46.51 33.81
N ASP A 151 -22.84 -46.99 33.17
CA ASP A 151 -22.98 -48.38 32.76
C ASP A 151 -22.18 -48.70 31.48
N ASP A 152 -22.17 -49.97 31.08
CA ASP A 152 -21.49 -50.45 29.87
C ASP A 152 -22.02 -49.80 28.56
N GLN A 153 -23.20 -49.18 28.60
CA GLN A 153 -23.82 -48.46 27.49
C GLN A 153 -23.57 -46.94 27.56
N GLY A 154 -22.77 -46.48 28.53
CA GLY A 154 -22.45 -45.06 28.74
C GLY A 154 -23.61 -44.25 29.32
N SER A 155 -24.53 -44.88 30.05
CA SER A 155 -25.65 -44.23 30.74
C SER A 155 -25.32 -43.98 32.20
N LEU A 156 -25.74 -42.84 32.75
CA LEU A 156 -25.56 -42.55 34.17
C LEU A 156 -26.41 -43.51 35.02
N ILE A 157 -25.80 -44.16 36.02
CA ILE A 157 -26.48 -45.18 36.84
C ILE A 157 -27.21 -44.61 38.06
N ASP A 158 -26.80 -43.43 38.54
CA ASP A 158 -27.39 -42.78 39.71
C ASP A 158 -28.53 -41.85 39.32
N GLU A 159 -29.76 -42.21 39.69
CA GLU A 159 -30.97 -41.43 39.37
C GLU A 159 -30.94 -40.00 39.94
N GLY A 160 -30.29 -39.79 41.10
CA GLY A 160 -30.14 -38.46 41.69
C GLY A 160 -29.27 -37.53 40.84
N THR A 161 -28.18 -38.06 40.31
CA THR A 161 -27.27 -37.37 39.38
C THR A 161 -27.97 -37.05 38.06
N VAL A 162 -28.77 -37.99 37.53
CA VAL A 162 -29.61 -37.75 36.34
C VAL A 162 -30.60 -36.61 36.60
N ALA A 163 -31.34 -36.65 37.71
CA ALA A 163 -32.28 -35.60 38.07
C ALA A 163 -31.61 -34.22 38.25
N PHE A 164 -30.38 -34.18 38.78
CA PHE A 164 -29.62 -32.94 38.87
C PHE A 164 -29.21 -32.42 37.49
N LEU A 165 -28.71 -33.28 36.60
CA LEU A 165 -28.38 -32.92 35.21
C LEU A 165 -29.60 -32.37 34.46
N GLU A 166 -30.76 -33.02 34.60
CA GLU A 166 -32.04 -32.54 34.06
C GLU A 166 -32.37 -31.13 34.55
N SER A 167 -32.14 -30.86 35.83
CA SER A 167 -32.35 -29.53 36.39
C SER A 167 -31.41 -28.48 35.78
N CYS A 168 -30.15 -28.84 35.51
CA CYS A 168 -29.16 -27.95 34.90
C CYS A 168 -29.51 -27.66 33.43
N ILE A 169 -29.83 -28.69 32.63
CA ILE A 169 -30.22 -28.53 31.22
C ILE A 169 -31.52 -27.72 31.09
N LYS A 170 -32.50 -27.94 31.99
CA LYS A 170 -33.73 -27.14 32.02
C LYS A 170 -33.48 -25.66 32.35
N ARG A 171 -32.48 -25.35 33.18
CA ARG A 171 -32.08 -23.96 33.44
C ARG A 171 -31.35 -23.37 32.25
N PHE A 172 -30.49 -24.15 31.60
CA PHE A 172 -29.75 -23.71 30.43
C PHE A 172 -30.66 -23.35 29.25
N THR A 173 -31.68 -24.17 28.97
CA THR A 173 -32.68 -23.84 27.92
C THR A 173 -33.44 -22.53 28.18
N ARG A 174 -33.72 -22.22 29.46
CA ARG A 174 -34.29 -20.91 29.83
C ARG A 174 -33.27 -19.79 29.68
N PHE A 175 -32.02 -20.03 30.07
CA PHE A 175 -30.94 -19.07 29.93
C PHE A 175 -30.68 -18.71 28.46
N ILE A 176 -30.66 -19.70 27.56
CA ILE A 176 -30.60 -19.49 26.10
C ILE A 176 -31.69 -18.51 25.65
N SER A 177 -32.92 -18.71 26.11
CA SER A 177 -34.06 -17.86 25.71
C SER A 177 -33.88 -16.41 26.16
N VAL A 178 -33.24 -16.16 27.30
CA VAL A 178 -33.00 -14.81 27.83
C VAL A 178 -31.76 -14.18 27.19
N ALA A 179 -30.66 -14.91 27.11
CA ALA A 179 -29.41 -14.42 26.54
C ALA A 179 -29.58 -14.08 25.05
N ASN A 180 -30.28 -14.91 24.27
CA ASN A 180 -30.54 -14.58 22.86
C ASN A 180 -31.46 -13.36 22.67
N GLN A 181 -32.29 -12.99 23.66
CA GLN A 181 -33.06 -11.74 23.60
C GLN A 181 -32.17 -10.51 23.77
N LEU A 182 -31.07 -10.61 24.51
CA LEU A 182 -30.10 -9.52 24.68
C LEU A 182 -29.25 -9.29 23.41
N ASN A 183 -29.22 -10.27 22.50
CA ASN A 183 -28.49 -10.19 21.23
C ASN A 183 -29.34 -9.65 20.07
N ILE A 184 -30.59 -9.25 20.31
CA ILE A 184 -31.45 -8.62 19.28
C ILE A 184 -31.02 -7.15 19.14
N PRO A 185 -30.67 -6.66 17.94
CA PRO A 185 -30.28 -5.27 17.73
C PRO A 185 -31.37 -4.31 18.23
N GLU A 186 -30.99 -3.25 18.95
CA GLU A 186 -31.94 -2.23 19.37
C GLU A 186 -32.55 -1.51 18.17
N ASP A 187 -33.87 -1.32 18.20
CA ASP A 187 -34.60 -0.54 17.21
C ASP A 187 -34.15 0.93 17.31
N ILE A 188 -33.62 1.48 16.22
CA ILE A 188 -33.27 2.90 16.12
C ILE A 188 -34.40 3.67 15.43
N LYS A 189 -34.71 4.86 15.94
CA LYS A 189 -35.61 5.80 15.27
C LYS A 189 -34.91 7.13 15.10
N PHE A 190 -35.02 7.70 13.91
CA PHE A 190 -34.49 9.01 13.58
C PHE A 190 -35.63 10.01 13.45
N GLU A 191 -35.37 11.28 13.73
CA GLU A 191 -36.19 12.37 13.22
C GLU A 191 -35.96 12.49 11.71
N PRO A 192 -36.98 12.23 10.85
CA PRO A 192 -36.77 12.20 9.42
C PRO A 192 -36.35 13.57 8.88
N GLY A 193 -35.33 13.59 8.02
CA GLY A 193 -34.80 14.82 7.47
C GLY A 193 -33.50 14.64 6.72
N THR A 194 -33.01 15.75 6.18
CA THR A 194 -31.72 15.83 5.50
C THR A 194 -30.81 16.72 6.34
N TYR A 195 -29.66 16.18 6.73
CA TYR A 195 -28.73 16.79 7.67
C TYR A 195 -27.42 17.11 6.96
N GLU A 196 -27.02 18.38 7.01
CA GLU A 196 -25.71 18.82 6.53
C GLU A 196 -24.70 18.69 7.68
N VAL A 197 -23.62 17.97 7.42
CA VAL A 197 -22.56 17.70 8.39
C VAL A 197 -21.20 17.85 7.71
N SER A 198 -20.17 18.08 8.50
CA SER A 198 -18.79 18.15 8.00
C SER A 198 -17.88 17.51 9.02
N ALA A 199 -17.18 16.46 8.62
CA ALA A 199 -16.15 15.80 9.42
C ALA A 199 -14.76 16.13 8.88
N MET A 200 -13.69 15.64 9.52
CA MET A 200 -12.33 15.77 9.00
C MET A 200 -11.96 14.57 8.13
N GLY A 201 -11.62 14.83 6.86
CA GLY A 201 -10.97 13.88 5.95
C GLY A 201 -9.45 14.00 5.99
N TYR A 202 -8.77 13.44 4.98
CA TYR A 202 -7.31 13.48 4.88
C TYR A 202 -6.79 14.88 4.51
N SER A 203 -7.45 15.56 3.58
CA SER A 203 -7.00 16.84 3.02
C SER A 203 -7.64 18.07 3.70
N GLY A 204 -8.67 17.85 4.52
CA GLY A 204 -9.36 18.92 5.24
C GLY A 204 -10.78 18.53 5.65
N PRO A 205 -11.65 19.50 5.91
CA PRO A 205 -13.07 19.25 6.12
C PRO A 205 -13.69 18.50 4.94
N LEU A 206 -14.56 17.53 5.23
CA LEU A 206 -15.29 16.70 4.29
C LEU A 206 -16.80 16.96 4.48
N PRO A 207 -17.37 17.94 3.75
CA PRO A 207 -18.80 18.24 3.80
C PRO A 207 -19.62 17.08 3.23
N MET A 208 -20.73 16.74 3.87
CA MET A 208 -21.67 15.75 3.37
C MET A 208 -23.11 16.03 3.82
N THR A 209 -24.04 15.47 3.06
CA THR A 209 -25.47 15.54 3.30
C THR A 209 -26.00 14.13 3.53
N VAL A 210 -26.65 13.89 4.66
CA VAL A 210 -27.20 12.57 5.02
C VAL A 210 -28.72 12.67 5.12
N THR A 211 -29.43 11.84 4.37
CA THR A 211 -30.90 11.75 4.42
C THR A 211 -31.30 10.56 5.28
N LEU A 212 -32.09 10.83 6.32
CA LEU A 212 -32.59 9.87 7.29
C LEU A 212 -34.11 9.79 7.17
N GLY A 213 -34.62 8.56 6.99
CA GLY A 213 -36.03 8.23 7.17
C GLY A 213 -36.35 8.03 8.66
N ASN A 214 -37.51 7.48 9.00
CA ASN A 214 -37.89 7.29 10.41
C ASN A 214 -37.11 6.16 11.12
N ASP A 215 -36.63 5.18 10.37
CA ASP A 215 -35.99 3.95 10.89
C ASP A 215 -34.78 3.52 10.05
N ARG A 216 -34.36 4.33 9.07
CA ARG A 216 -33.24 4.00 8.18
C ARG A 216 -32.48 5.23 7.68
N ILE A 217 -31.21 5.01 7.35
CA ILE A 217 -30.40 5.89 6.50
C ILE A 217 -30.80 5.63 5.04
N GLU A 218 -31.19 6.67 4.32
CA GLU A 218 -31.73 6.58 2.95
C GLU A 218 -30.70 6.97 1.89
N ASP A 219 -29.93 8.03 2.15
CA ASP A 219 -28.96 8.57 1.19
C ASP A 219 -27.80 9.26 1.91
N ILE A 220 -26.61 9.22 1.30
CA ILE A 220 -25.40 9.89 1.79
C ILE A 220 -24.69 10.51 0.57
N GLN A 221 -24.61 11.83 0.53
CA GLN A 221 -23.93 12.59 -0.53
C GLN A 221 -22.74 13.32 0.03
N ILE A 222 -21.55 13.07 -0.51
CA ILE A 222 -20.27 13.59 0.01
C ILE A 222 -19.70 14.57 -1.01
N ASP A 223 -19.26 15.75 -0.57
CA ASP A 223 -18.45 16.65 -1.39
C ASP A 223 -17.00 16.16 -1.41
N THR A 224 -16.58 15.61 -2.54
CA THR A 224 -15.26 14.98 -2.72
C THR A 224 -14.19 15.95 -3.23
N SER A 225 -14.54 17.20 -3.51
CA SER A 225 -13.67 18.17 -4.19
C SER A 225 -12.42 18.55 -3.39
N GLY A 226 -12.45 18.37 -2.08
CA GLY A 226 -11.33 18.64 -1.19
C GLY A 226 -10.30 17.52 -1.07
N GLU A 227 -10.60 16.30 -1.56
CA GLU A 227 -9.80 15.09 -1.32
C GLU A 227 -8.91 14.69 -2.51
N THR A 228 -8.04 13.69 -2.31
CA THR A 228 -7.09 13.26 -3.34
C THR A 228 -7.77 12.32 -4.35
N GLN A 229 -7.95 12.80 -5.58
CA GLN A 229 -8.52 12.05 -6.71
C GLN A 229 -7.75 10.75 -6.97
N GLY A 230 -8.46 9.67 -7.30
CA GLY A 230 -7.88 8.35 -7.58
C GLY A 230 -7.43 7.55 -6.35
N ILE A 231 -7.36 8.17 -5.16
CA ILE A 231 -6.97 7.50 -3.91
C ILE A 231 -8.19 7.27 -3.01
N ALA A 232 -8.99 8.31 -2.77
CA ALA A 232 -10.14 8.22 -1.87
C ALA A 232 -11.45 7.84 -2.57
N ASP A 233 -11.49 7.73 -3.89
CA ASP A 233 -12.74 7.58 -4.66
C ASP A 233 -13.58 6.36 -4.24
N VAL A 234 -12.93 5.25 -3.85
CA VAL A 234 -13.60 4.04 -3.35
C VAL A 234 -14.31 4.29 -2.01
N VAL A 235 -13.80 5.19 -1.18
CA VAL A 235 -14.42 5.55 0.10
C VAL A 235 -15.79 6.18 -0.13
N PHE A 236 -15.90 7.06 -1.13
CA PHE A 236 -17.12 7.83 -1.39
C PHE A 236 -18.24 7.03 -2.06
N THR A 237 -17.97 5.77 -2.41
CA THR A 237 -18.95 4.85 -2.99
C THR A 237 -19.23 3.71 -2.02
N ARG A 238 -18.20 2.94 -1.67
CA ARG A 238 -18.32 1.71 -0.88
C ARG A 238 -18.85 1.94 0.54
N ILE A 239 -18.33 2.92 1.27
CA ILE A 239 -18.73 3.14 2.66
C ILE A 239 -20.21 3.59 2.71
N PRO A 240 -20.64 4.61 1.94
CA PRO A 240 -22.06 4.95 1.83
C PRO A 240 -22.96 3.76 1.50
N GLU A 241 -22.60 2.95 0.49
CA GLU A 241 -23.38 1.76 0.12
C GLU A 241 -23.50 0.78 1.29
N GLN A 242 -22.40 0.46 1.98
CA GLN A 242 -22.42 -0.47 3.12
C GLN A 242 -23.20 0.08 4.32
N ILE A 243 -23.14 1.38 4.57
CA ILE A 243 -23.95 2.02 5.62
C ILE A 243 -25.43 1.89 5.28
N ILE A 244 -25.81 2.22 4.05
CA ILE A 244 -27.22 2.23 3.61
C ILE A 244 -27.77 0.81 3.50
N GLU A 245 -27.01 -0.16 2.99
CA GLU A 245 -27.47 -1.55 2.87
C GLU A 245 -27.48 -2.27 4.22
N GLY A 246 -26.41 -2.14 5.00
CA GLY A 246 -26.26 -2.81 6.29
C GLY A 246 -26.98 -2.10 7.43
N GLN A 247 -27.39 -0.83 7.23
CA GLN A 247 -27.91 0.04 8.29
C GLN A 247 -27.01 -0.01 9.53
N THR A 248 -25.70 0.11 9.31
CA THR A 248 -24.65 -0.10 10.32
C THR A 248 -23.52 0.90 10.11
N LEU A 249 -22.88 1.31 11.20
CA LEU A 249 -21.62 2.06 11.17
C LEU A 249 -20.42 1.17 11.51
N ASN A 250 -20.65 -0.12 11.78
CA ASN A 250 -19.60 -1.12 11.96
C ASN A 250 -19.07 -1.57 10.59
N ILE A 251 -18.27 -0.71 9.98
CA ILE A 251 -17.74 -0.89 8.63
C ILE A 251 -16.23 -0.74 8.66
N ASP A 252 -15.54 -1.66 7.98
CA ASP A 252 -14.09 -1.60 7.85
C ASP A 252 -13.67 -0.39 7.00
N THR A 253 -12.67 0.33 7.48
CA THR A 253 -12.08 1.45 6.73
C THR A 253 -11.37 0.93 5.47
N VAL A 254 -11.35 1.74 4.41
CA VAL A 254 -10.66 1.40 3.16
C VAL A 254 -9.15 1.59 3.35
N SER A 255 -8.37 0.53 3.13
CA SER A 255 -6.91 0.59 3.22
C SER A 255 -6.32 1.68 2.34
N GLY A 256 -5.42 2.49 2.90
CA GLY A 256 -4.80 3.65 2.22
C GLY A 256 -5.64 4.93 2.20
N ALA A 257 -6.90 4.87 2.61
CA ALA A 257 -7.80 6.01 2.75
C ALA A 257 -8.51 6.00 4.11
N THR A 258 -7.79 5.58 5.17
CA THR A 258 -8.34 5.40 6.52
C THR A 258 -8.87 6.70 7.11
N ALA A 259 -8.13 7.81 6.98
CA ALA A 259 -8.57 9.11 7.50
C ALA A 259 -9.87 9.57 6.83
N THR A 260 -9.93 9.48 5.51
CA THR A 260 -11.14 9.80 4.72
C THR A 260 -12.30 8.86 5.05
N SER A 261 -12.02 7.55 5.25
CA SER A 261 -13.02 6.56 5.66
C SER A 261 -13.63 6.90 7.01
N GLN A 262 -12.78 7.24 7.99
CA GLN A 262 -13.23 7.66 9.31
C GLN A 262 -14.02 8.96 9.25
N GLY A 263 -13.60 9.92 8.41
CA GLY A 263 -14.35 11.15 8.15
C GLY A 263 -15.78 10.89 7.67
N VAL A 264 -15.99 9.93 6.77
CA VAL A 264 -17.35 9.54 6.33
C VAL A 264 -18.16 8.93 7.48
N LEU A 265 -17.57 7.98 8.22
CA LEU A 265 -18.24 7.33 9.36
C LEU A 265 -18.61 8.33 10.46
N ASP A 266 -17.72 9.26 10.78
CA ASP A 266 -17.93 10.31 11.78
C ASP A 266 -18.99 11.31 11.33
N GLY A 267 -18.97 11.72 10.06
CA GLY A 267 -19.99 12.60 9.49
C GLY A 267 -21.39 11.98 9.57
N VAL A 268 -21.52 10.71 9.18
CA VAL A 268 -22.82 10.01 9.29
C VAL A 268 -23.23 9.83 10.76
N ALA A 269 -22.30 9.53 11.66
CA ALA A 269 -22.58 9.46 13.09
C ALA A 269 -23.08 10.80 13.66
N ASP A 270 -22.53 11.92 13.20
CA ASP A 270 -22.99 13.25 13.60
C ASP A 270 -24.37 13.57 13.03
N ALA A 271 -24.69 13.15 11.79
CA ALA A 271 -26.04 13.28 11.25
C ALA A 271 -27.06 12.47 12.06
N VAL A 272 -26.71 11.26 12.49
CA VAL A 272 -27.54 10.42 13.37
C VAL A 272 -27.81 11.11 14.71
N LYS A 273 -26.80 11.73 15.33
CA LYS A 273 -26.98 12.54 16.54
C LYS A 273 -27.90 13.73 16.31
N LEU A 274 -27.74 14.45 15.20
CA LEU A 274 -28.60 15.58 14.85
C LEU A 274 -30.06 15.17 14.62
N ALA A 275 -30.29 13.93 14.18
CA ALA A 275 -31.61 13.32 14.07
C ALA A 275 -32.13 12.70 15.37
N ASN A 276 -31.55 13.10 16.52
CA ASN A 276 -31.98 12.73 17.85
C ASN A 276 -31.91 11.21 18.13
N ALA A 277 -30.94 10.53 17.54
CA ALA A 277 -30.66 9.12 17.74
C ALA A 277 -29.21 8.87 18.19
N ASP A 278 -28.96 7.72 18.80
CA ASP A 278 -27.62 7.34 19.25
C ASP A 278 -26.88 6.55 18.14
N PRO A 279 -25.79 7.07 17.57
CA PRO A 279 -25.01 6.36 16.56
C PRO A 279 -24.34 5.09 17.08
N ASP A 280 -24.15 4.93 18.40
CA ASP A 280 -23.54 3.72 18.96
C ASP A 280 -24.45 2.49 18.75
N ILE A 281 -25.76 2.68 18.64
CA ILE A 281 -26.69 1.62 18.23
C ILE A 281 -26.33 1.08 16.84
N LEU A 282 -25.92 1.95 15.90
CA LEU A 282 -25.49 1.53 14.57
C LEU A 282 -24.07 0.95 14.57
N ARG A 283 -23.19 1.39 15.47
CA ARG A 283 -21.83 0.82 15.63
C ARG A 283 -21.85 -0.57 16.25
N ASN A 284 -22.83 -0.87 17.10
CA ASN A 284 -22.99 -2.17 17.74
C ASN A 284 -23.75 -3.17 16.85
N ARG A 285 -24.20 -2.78 15.66
CA ARG A 285 -24.81 -3.72 14.71
C ARG A 285 -23.74 -4.63 14.08
N PRO A 286 -24.13 -5.84 13.66
CA PRO A 286 -23.24 -6.74 12.93
C PRO A 286 -22.66 -6.05 11.70
N ARG A 287 -21.41 -6.40 11.36
CA ARG A 287 -20.79 -5.96 10.11
C ARG A 287 -21.51 -6.57 8.92
N PRO A 288 -21.55 -5.90 7.75
CA PRO A 288 -22.00 -6.53 6.52
C PRO A 288 -20.96 -7.58 6.08
N HIS A 289 -21.10 -8.83 6.52
CA HIS A 289 -20.23 -9.93 6.07
C HIS A 289 -20.71 -10.47 4.72
N LYS A 290 -19.83 -10.46 3.72
CA LYS A 290 -19.91 -11.42 2.61
C LYS A 290 -19.18 -12.69 3.03
N LYS A 291 -19.94 -13.77 3.17
CA LYS A 291 -19.43 -15.09 3.51
C LYS A 291 -18.49 -15.56 2.38
N ALA A 292 -17.24 -15.89 2.71
CA ALA A 292 -16.37 -16.62 1.78
C ALA A 292 -16.94 -18.03 1.59
N GLU A 293 -17.01 -18.50 0.35
CA GLU A 293 -17.41 -19.86 0.04
C GLU A 293 -16.20 -20.80 0.18
N ALA A 294 -16.43 -22.01 0.70
CA ALA A 294 -15.36 -23.00 0.91
C ALA A 294 -14.71 -23.47 -0.41
N VAL A 295 -15.35 -23.23 -1.56
CA VAL A 295 -14.85 -23.63 -2.88
C VAL A 295 -14.06 -22.48 -3.50
N PRO A 296 -12.82 -22.68 -3.97
CA PRO A 296 -12.07 -21.65 -4.67
C PRO A 296 -12.78 -21.17 -5.93
N VAL A 297 -12.70 -19.87 -6.21
CA VAL A 297 -13.17 -19.31 -7.47
C VAL A 297 -12.09 -19.50 -8.52
N GLU A 298 -12.39 -20.28 -9.55
CA GLU A 298 -11.50 -20.55 -10.68
C GLU A 298 -11.71 -19.50 -11.78
N LEU A 299 -10.61 -18.90 -12.24
CA LEU A 299 -10.56 -17.98 -13.38
C LEU A 299 -9.52 -18.49 -14.38
N GLU A 300 -9.81 -18.33 -15.67
CA GLU A 300 -8.87 -18.61 -16.75
C GLU A 300 -8.69 -17.35 -17.61
N THR A 301 -7.45 -17.11 -18.06
CA THR A 301 -7.10 -15.99 -18.93
C THR A 301 -5.86 -16.32 -19.75
N ASP A 302 -5.55 -15.60 -20.82
CA ASP A 302 -4.28 -15.79 -21.53
C ASP A 302 -3.11 -15.32 -20.68
N VAL A 303 -3.22 -14.12 -20.11
CA VAL A 303 -2.21 -13.50 -19.24
C VAL A 303 -2.87 -13.00 -17.96
N VAL A 304 -2.22 -13.25 -16.82
CA VAL A 304 -2.56 -12.58 -15.55
C VAL A 304 -1.50 -11.53 -15.23
N VAL A 305 -1.94 -10.33 -14.87
CA VAL A 305 -1.06 -9.22 -14.44
C VAL A 305 -1.27 -9.00 -12.95
N VAL A 306 -0.18 -8.98 -12.17
CA VAL A 306 -0.23 -8.78 -10.72
C VAL A 306 0.32 -7.40 -10.39
N GLY A 307 -0.53 -6.53 -9.84
CA GLY A 307 -0.26 -5.12 -9.56
C GLY A 307 -0.97 -4.19 -10.55
N GLY A 308 -1.78 -3.27 -10.03
CA GLY A 308 -2.56 -2.29 -10.80
C GLY A 308 -1.88 -0.93 -10.96
N GLY A 309 -0.56 -0.85 -10.81
CA GLY A 309 0.21 0.39 -11.09
C GLY A 309 0.35 0.67 -12.59
N GLY A 310 1.10 1.72 -12.95
CA GLY A 310 1.30 2.11 -14.36
C GLY A 310 1.90 1.00 -15.22
N ALA A 311 2.87 0.22 -14.70
CA ALA A 311 3.43 -0.93 -15.41
C ALA A 311 2.39 -2.02 -15.68
N GLY A 312 1.56 -2.34 -14.69
CA GLY A 312 0.55 -3.39 -14.81
C GLY A 312 -0.60 -3.00 -15.72
N LEU A 313 -1.07 -1.76 -15.62
CA LEU A 313 -2.07 -1.21 -16.53
C LEU A 313 -1.55 -1.12 -17.97
N ALA A 314 -0.28 -0.74 -18.17
CA ALA A 314 0.35 -0.74 -19.48
C ALA A 314 0.50 -2.16 -20.06
N ALA A 315 0.89 -3.12 -19.22
CA ALA A 315 0.95 -4.53 -19.60
C ALA A 315 -0.43 -5.05 -20.00
N ALA A 316 -1.48 -4.78 -19.21
CA ALA A 316 -2.83 -5.20 -19.51
C ALA A 316 -3.35 -4.60 -20.84
N ALA A 317 -3.12 -3.30 -21.06
CA ALA A 317 -3.47 -2.65 -22.32
C ALA A 317 -2.74 -3.32 -23.50
N SER A 318 -1.44 -3.58 -23.35
CA SER A 318 -0.64 -4.23 -24.39
C SER A 318 -1.05 -5.68 -24.65
N VAL A 319 -1.48 -6.45 -23.65
CA VAL A 319 -2.03 -7.81 -23.83
C VAL A 319 -3.29 -7.75 -24.71
N ILE A 320 -4.19 -6.82 -24.41
CA ILE A 320 -5.43 -6.61 -25.18
C ILE A 320 -5.13 -6.19 -26.62
N GLN A 321 -4.16 -5.29 -26.83
CA GLN A 321 -3.72 -4.87 -28.17
C GLN A 321 -3.15 -6.03 -29.00
N ASN A 322 -2.62 -7.08 -28.35
CA ASN A 322 -2.18 -8.32 -29.00
C ASN A 322 -3.31 -9.36 -29.15
N GLY A 323 -4.57 -8.99 -28.90
CA GLY A 323 -5.75 -9.84 -29.08
C GLY A 323 -5.90 -10.95 -28.05
N LYS A 324 -5.36 -10.75 -26.84
CA LYS A 324 -5.35 -11.72 -25.74
C LYS A 324 -6.21 -11.26 -24.57
N GLN A 325 -6.71 -12.21 -23.79
CA GLN A 325 -7.47 -11.94 -22.57
C GLN A 325 -6.53 -11.63 -21.41
N VAL A 326 -6.93 -10.67 -20.57
CA VAL A 326 -6.17 -10.29 -19.37
C VAL A 326 -7.06 -10.19 -18.14
N VAL A 327 -6.55 -10.73 -17.04
CA VAL A 327 -7.05 -10.45 -15.68
C VAL A 327 -5.92 -9.74 -14.93
N LEU A 328 -6.18 -8.49 -14.53
CA LEU A 328 -5.30 -7.71 -13.67
C LEU A 328 -5.79 -7.82 -12.23
N LEU A 329 -4.88 -8.18 -11.32
CA LEU A 329 -5.12 -8.35 -9.90
C LEU A 329 -4.40 -7.24 -9.12
N GLU A 330 -5.13 -6.47 -8.34
CA GLU A 330 -4.60 -5.44 -7.45
C GLU A 330 -4.99 -5.79 -6.02
N LYS A 331 -4.04 -5.81 -5.09
CA LYS A 331 -4.33 -6.17 -3.68
C LYS A 331 -5.01 -5.04 -2.92
N PHE A 332 -4.85 -3.80 -3.38
CA PHE A 332 -5.48 -2.64 -2.77
C PHE A 332 -6.90 -2.43 -3.28
N PRO A 333 -7.71 -1.62 -2.56
CA PRO A 333 -9.08 -1.30 -2.98
C PRO A 333 -9.17 -0.50 -4.29
N SER A 334 -8.08 0.14 -4.71
CA SER A 334 -7.97 0.89 -5.96
C SER A 334 -6.68 0.58 -6.69
N VAL A 335 -6.70 0.77 -8.02
CA VAL A 335 -5.52 0.70 -8.88
C VAL A 335 -4.66 1.98 -8.75
N GLY A 336 -3.43 1.93 -9.24
CA GLY A 336 -2.55 3.09 -9.38
C GLY A 336 -1.28 3.02 -8.54
N GLY A 337 -1.25 2.30 -7.41
CA GLY A 337 -0.05 2.09 -6.60
C GLY A 337 0.73 3.38 -6.30
N ASN A 338 2.05 3.38 -6.52
CA ASN A 338 2.86 4.60 -6.48
C ASN A 338 2.66 5.50 -7.71
N THR A 339 2.23 4.94 -8.84
CA THR A 339 2.05 5.71 -10.09
C THR A 339 1.05 6.84 -9.90
N VAL A 340 -0.09 6.60 -9.24
CA VAL A 340 -1.09 7.64 -8.98
C VAL A 340 -0.57 8.77 -8.06
N ARG A 341 0.51 8.51 -7.30
CA ARG A 341 1.12 9.45 -6.36
C ARG A 341 2.25 10.28 -6.97
N THR A 342 2.66 10.01 -8.21
CA THR A 342 3.70 10.82 -8.86
C THR A 342 3.15 12.22 -9.14
N GLY A 343 4.01 13.22 -8.98
CA GLY A 343 3.78 14.59 -9.47
C GLY A 343 4.90 15.06 -10.38
N GLY A 344 5.68 14.11 -10.92
CA GLY A 344 6.77 14.38 -11.85
C GLY A 344 6.43 13.95 -13.27
N PRO A 345 7.06 14.58 -14.28
CA PRO A 345 6.87 14.23 -15.68
C PRO A 345 7.58 12.93 -16.08
N MET A 346 7.19 12.38 -17.23
CA MET A 346 7.82 11.21 -17.85
C MET A 346 9.01 11.66 -18.72
N ASN A 347 10.21 11.17 -18.42
CA ASN A 347 11.38 11.50 -19.24
C ASN A 347 11.33 10.79 -20.58
N ALA A 348 11.47 11.54 -21.68
CA ALA A 348 11.75 10.98 -23.00
C ALA A 348 12.55 12.00 -23.81
N ALA A 349 13.57 11.56 -24.55
CA ALA A 349 14.21 12.41 -25.53
C ALA A 349 13.28 12.57 -26.75
N ASP A 350 12.79 13.78 -26.98
CA ASP A 350 12.08 14.23 -28.17
C ASP A 350 12.79 15.47 -28.74
N PRO A 351 13.86 15.29 -29.54
CA PRO A 351 14.61 16.41 -30.08
C PRO A 351 13.78 17.32 -30.99
N THR A 352 12.69 16.82 -31.59
CA THR A 352 11.85 17.65 -32.46
C THR A 352 11.09 18.68 -31.63
N TRP A 353 10.57 18.27 -30.48
CA TRP A 353 9.90 19.15 -29.53
C TRP A 353 10.87 19.97 -28.69
N GLN A 354 11.91 19.36 -28.11
CA GLN A 354 12.81 20.04 -27.18
C GLN A 354 13.61 21.15 -27.84
N ASN A 355 14.01 20.99 -29.10
CA ASN A 355 14.74 22.01 -29.85
C ASN A 355 13.90 23.28 -30.13
N THR A 356 12.59 23.28 -29.84
CA THR A 356 11.77 24.50 -29.93
C THR A 356 11.87 25.40 -28.70
N PHE A 357 12.58 24.97 -27.65
CA PHE A 357 12.78 25.74 -26.42
C PHE A 357 14.18 26.35 -26.40
N PRO A 358 14.36 27.55 -25.80
CA PRO A 358 15.69 28.08 -25.55
C PRO A 358 16.43 27.23 -24.51
N ALA A 359 17.75 27.14 -24.68
CA ALA A 359 18.62 26.63 -23.61
C ALA A 359 18.59 27.60 -22.40
N LEU A 360 18.64 27.04 -21.19
CA LEU A 360 18.79 27.81 -19.96
C LEU A 360 20.28 28.08 -19.67
N PRO A 361 20.63 29.20 -19.01
CA PRO A 361 21.99 29.44 -18.55
C PRO A 361 22.53 28.27 -17.72
N GLY A 362 23.67 27.70 -18.12
CA GLY A 362 24.33 26.58 -17.44
C GLY A 362 24.09 25.20 -18.09
N GLU A 363 23.07 25.03 -18.94
CA GLU A 363 22.82 23.75 -19.63
C GLU A 363 23.96 23.37 -20.60
N ASP A 364 24.65 24.36 -21.19
CA ASP A 364 25.80 24.14 -22.05
C ASP A 364 27.00 23.52 -21.30
N ALA A 365 27.19 23.88 -20.03
CA ALA A 365 28.22 23.33 -19.17
C ALA A 365 28.01 21.83 -18.95
N THR A 366 26.77 21.41 -18.68
CA THR A 366 26.42 19.99 -18.53
C THR A 366 26.73 19.17 -19.80
N LEU A 367 26.49 19.72 -20.99
CA LEU A 367 26.85 19.04 -22.24
C LEU A 367 28.37 18.98 -22.44
N LYS A 368 29.08 20.06 -22.10
CA LYS A 368 30.55 20.12 -22.16
C LYS A 368 31.21 19.15 -21.18
N GLU A 369 30.63 18.92 -20.00
CA GLU A 369 31.12 17.92 -19.05
C GLU A 369 31.22 16.53 -19.70
N LEU A 370 30.22 16.10 -20.48
CA LEU A 370 30.29 14.81 -21.20
C LEU A 370 31.46 14.77 -22.21
N LEU A 371 31.79 15.90 -22.84
CA LEU A 371 32.91 16.01 -23.78
C LEU A 371 34.28 15.89 -23.08
N GLU A 372 34.34 16.20 -21.78
CA GLU A 372 35.56 16.20 -20.98
C GLU A 372 35.81 14.89 -20.22
N ILE A 373 34.80 14.02 -20.09
CA ILE A 373 34.95 12.71 -19.45
C ILE A 373 36.02 11.87 -20.18
N ASP A 374 36.98 11.36 -19.41
CA ASP A 374 37.97 10.40 -19.89
C ASP A 374 37.27 9.09 -20.27
N GLN A 375 37.44 8.63 -21.51
CA GLN A 375 36.86 7.38 -22.00
C GLN A 375 37.24 6.16 -21.14
N SER A 376 38.38 6.19 -20.43
CA SER A 376 38.79 5.12 -19.52
C SER A 376 37.88 4.99 -18.29
N ALA A 377 37.06 5.99 -18.01
CA ALA A 377 36.04 5.97 -16.97
C ALA A 377 34.71 5.36 -17.42
N ILE A 378 34.55 5.00 -18.69
CA ILE A 378 33.31 4.44 -19.28
C ILE A 378 33.44 2.92 -19.41
N ASP A 379 32.38 2.20 -19.06
CA ASP A 379 32.33 0.73 -19.19
C ASP A 379 32.31 0.31 -20.66
N GLU A 380 32.91 -0.84 -20.97
CA GLU A 380 33.21 -1.27 -22.34
C GLU A 380 31.95 -1.28 -23.24
N GLU A 381 30.85 -1.78 -22.71
CA GLU A 381 29.56 -1.87 -23.38
C GLU A 381 28.93 -0.50 -23.72
N TYR A 382 29.32 0.58 -23.04
CA TYR A 382 28.82 1.94 -23.30
C TYR A 382 29.74 2.81 -24.16
N LEU A 383 30.96 2.35 -24.49
CA LEU A 383 31.96 3.19 -25.17
C LEU A 383 31.53 3.69 -26.55
N GLU A 384 30.86 2.84 -27.34
CA GLU A 384 30.39 3.21 -28.67
C GLU A 384 29.36 4.34 -28.60
N ASP A 385 28.37 4.20 -27.72
CA ASP A 385 27.34 5.21 -27.49
C ASP A 385 27.90 6.49 -26.89
N PHE A 386 28.90 6.39 -26.01
CA PHE A 386 29.58 7.55 -25.44
C PHE A 386 30.26 8.37 -26.54
N HIS A 387 31.02 7.74 -27.44
CA HIS A 387 31.67 8.43 -28.55
C HIS A 387 30.64 9.04 -29.52
N ALA A 388 29.53 8.33 -29.78
CA ALA A 388 28.45 8.83 -30.61
C ALA A 388 27.74 10.04 -29.97
N ALA A 389 27.42 10.00 -28.67
CA ALA A 389 26.84 11.12 -27.93
C ALA A 389 27.77 12.34 -27.93
N GLN A 390 29.08 12.13 -27.73
CA GLN A 390 30.07 13.21 -27.84
C GLN A 390 30.10 13.84 -29.24
N ALA A 391 29.92 13.03 -30.30
CA ALA A 391 29.86 13.54 -31.66
C ALA A 391 28.60 14.39 -31.92
N GLU A 392 27.43 13.95 -31.42
CA GLU A 392 26.18 14.71 -31.52
C GLU A 392 26.26 16.06 -30.80
N ILE A 393 26.80 16.08 -29.58
CA ILE A 393 26.97 17.31 -28.80
C ILE A 393 27.98 18.26 -29.46
N LYS A 394 29.09 17.75 -30.01
CA LYS A 394 30.04 18.59 -30.78
C LYS A 394 29.36 19.20 -32.00
N ALA A 395 28.58 18.41 -32.74
CA ALA A 395 27.85 18.90 -33.91
C ALA A 395 26.82 19.97 -33.53
N TYR A 396 26.14 19.84 -32.38
CA TYR A 396 25.27 20.86 -31.83
C TYR A 396 26.01 22.19 -31.61
N PHE A 397 27.14 22.17 -30.89
CA PHE A 397 27.92 23.39 -30.65
C PHE A 397 28.47 24.01 -31.95
N GLU A 398 28.92 23.19 -32.90
CA GLU A 398 29.35 23.68 -34.22
C GLU A 398 28.20 24.35 -35.00
N ALA A 399 26.98 23.81 -34.92
CA ALA A 399 25.80 24.37 -35.58
C ALA A 399 25.38 25.72 -34.98
N VAL A 400 25.39 25.82 -33.64
CA VAL A 400 25.16 27.05 -32.88
C VAL A 400 26.19 28.12 -33.25
N GLU A 401 27.49 27.78 -33.23
CA GLU A 401 28.58 28.71 -33.58
C GLU A 401 28.52 29.21 -35.04
N ALA A 402 28.11 28.34 -35.96
CA ALA A 402 27.99 28.68 -37.38
C ALA A 402 26.78 29.59 -37.71
N GLY A 403 25.87 29.81 -36.76
CA GLY A 403 24.61 30.53 -37.01
C GLY A 403 23.72 29.84 -38.05
N HIS A 404 23.91 28.53 -38.23
CA HIS A 404 23.13 27.69 -39.15
C HIS A 404 21.88 27.10 -38.48
N ASP A 405 21.59 27.52 -37.26
CA ASP A 405 20.38 27.11 -36.57
C ASP A 405 19.13 27.67 -37.28
N THR A 406 18.22 26.76 -37.60
CA THR A 406 16.93 27.06 -38.23
C THR A 406 15.81 27.24 -37.20
N SER A 407 16.12 27.10 -35.90
CA SER A 407 15.22 27.42 -34.79
C SER A 407 15.06 28.94 -34.61
N GLU A 408 13.98 29.40 -33.98
CA GLU A 408 13.78 30.82 -33.66
C GLU A 408 14.78 31.35 -32.61
N HIS A 409 15.63 30.48 -32.04
CA HIS A 409 16.55 30.77 -30.94
C HIS A 409 18.02 30.68 -31.38
N LYS A 410 18.92 31.37 -30.69
CA LYS A 410 20.37 31.30 -30.97
C LYS A 410 21.01 30.01 -30.43
N GLU A 411 20.45 29.48 -29.34
CA GLU A 411 20.82 28.26 -28.63
C GLU A 411 19.52 27.59 -28.18
N TYR A 412 19.32 26.33 -28.55
CA TYR A 412 18.11 25.57 -28.21
C TYR A 412 18.41 24.49 -27.16
N LEU A 413 17.38 24.00 -26.47
CA LEU A 413 17.50 22.85 -25.57
C LEU A 413 17.83 21.59 -26.38
N PHE A 414 19.10 21.20 -26.39
CA PHE A 414 19.57 19.96 -27.02
C PHE A 414 19.07 18.72 -26.27
N ASP A 415 18.63 17.70 -26.98
CA ASP A 415 18.52 16.35 -26.43
C ASP A 415 18.74 15.32 -27.54
N SER A 416 19.01 14.09 -27.14
CA SER A 416 19.06 12.94 -28.04
C SER A 416 18.87 11.64 -27.27
N THR A 417 18.47 10.58 -27.96
CA THR A 417 18.39 9.24 -27.37
C THR A 417 19.71 8.82 -26.73
N LEU A 418 20.84 9.11 -27.39
CA LEU A 418 22.17 8.79 -26.88
C LEU A 418 22.54 9.64 -25.65
N TRP A 419 22.18 10.93 -25.64
CA TRP A 419 22.35 11.76 -24.46
C TRP A 419 21.52 11.25 -23.27
N HIS A 420 20.26 10.90 -23.48
CA HIS A 420 19.41 10.31 -22.43
C HIS A 420 19.99 8.98 -21.92
N ARG A 421 20.56 8.16 -22.81
CA ARG A 421 21.25 6.91 -22.45
C ARG A 421 22.48 7.15 -21.59
N MET A 422 23.38 8.02 -22.04
CA MET A 422 24.60 8.34 -21.29
C MET A 422 24.28 8.95 -19.93
N GLN A 423 23.27 9.82 -19.85
CA GLN A 423 22.88 10.40 -18.58
C GLN A 423 22.27 9.37 -17.62
N THR A 424 21.44 8.46 -18.12
CA THR A 424 20.85 7.38 -17.31
C THR A 424 21.95 6.46 -16.76
N TYR A 425 22.91 6.06 -17.62
CA TYR A 425 24.07 5.28 -17.22
C TYR A 425 24.92 5.99 -16.17
N LEU A 426 25.37 7.23 -16.44
CA LEU A 426 26.21 8.00 -15.52
C LEU A 426 25.50 8.29 -14.19
N GLY A 427 24.20 8.63 -14.26
CA GLY A 427 23.36 8.90 -13.09
C GLY A 427 23.13 7.69 -12.19
N GLY A 428 23.12 6.47 -12.76
CA GLY A 428 22.94 5.21 -12.04
C GLY A 428 24.22 4.57 -11.50
N ARG A 429 25.40 5.08 -11.88
CA ARG A 429 26.69 4.54 -11.38
C ARG A 429 26.87 4.83 -9.90
N ARG A 430 27.04 3.81 -9.07
CA ARG A 430 27.40 3.97 -7.65
C ARG A 430 28.34 2.86 -7.18
N THR A 431 29.01 3.12 -6.07
CA THR A 431 29.73 2.10 -5.29
C THR A 431 29.09 2.04 -3.92
N ASP A 432 28.70 0.84 -3.49
CA ASP A 432 28.10 0.62 -2.18
C ASP A 432 29.15 0.64 -1.04
N LEU A 433 28.68 0.57 0.21
CA LEU A 433 29.55 0.58 1.40
C LEU A 433 30.47 -0.66 1.47
N ASN A 434 30.18 -1.71 0.70
CA ASN A 434 31.02 -2.91 0.59
C ASN A 434 32.08 -2.79 -0.52
N GLY A 435 32.10 -1.68 -1.26
CA GLY A 435 33.00 -1.47 -2.40
C GLY A 435 32.51 -2.11 -3.70
N THR A 436 31.25 -2.55 -3.76
CA THR A 436 30.63 -3.11 -4.96
C THR A 436 30.17 -1.98 -5.86
N ARG A 437 30.75 -1.89 -7.05
CA ARG A 437 30.34 -0.93 -8.08
C ARG A 437 29.16 -1.50 -8.88
N THR A 438 28.15 -0.67 -9.13
CA THR A 438 27.00 -0.97 -10.00
C THR A 438 26.76 0.17 -10.99
N TYR A 439 26.07 -0.14 -12.08
CA TYR A 439 25.56 0.79 -13.09
C TYR A 439 24.46 0.10 -13.91
N GLY A 440 23.65 0.88 -14.63
CA GLY A 440 22.51 0.32 -15.38
C GLY A 440 22.96 -0.69 -16.43
N ASP A 441 22.29 -1.83 -16.50
CA ASP A 441 22.50 -2.85 -17.53
C ASP A 441 22.31 -2.23 -18.91
N TYR A 442 23.33 -2.38 -19.76
CA TYR A 442 23.37 -1.72 -21.06
C TYR A 442 22.16 -2.03 -21.95
N GLU A 443 21.77 -3.30 -22.04
CA GLU A 443 20.66 -3.69 -22.90
C GLU A 443 19.33 -3.17 -22.36
N LEU A 444 19.15 -3.14 -21.04
CA LEU A 444 17.97 -2.57 -20.41
C LEU A 444 17.90 -1.04 -20.56
N VAL A 445 19.00 -0.32 -20.30
CA VAL A 445 19.05 1.15 -20.44
C VAL A 445 18.89 1.56 -21.90
N LYS A 446 19.51 0.82 -22.83
CA LYS A 446 19.32 1.01 -24.28
C LYS A 446 17.87 0.76 -24.68
N THR A 447 17.27 -0.33 -24.23
CA THR A 447 15.85 -0.65 -24.50
C THR A 447 14.93 0.46 -23.98
N LEU A 448 15.17 0.97 -22.78
CA LEU A 448 14.41 2.10 -22.23
C LEU A 448 14.52 3.33 -23.14
N THR A 449 15.73 3.78 -23.40
CA THR A 449 15.99 5.07 -24.08
C THR A 449 15.60 5.07 -25.55
N ASP A 450 15.72 3.92 -26.23
CA ASP A 450 15.31 3.78 -27.64
C ASP A 450 13.79 3.80 -27.83
N ASN A 451 13.02 3.40 -26.82
CA ASN A 451 11.58 3.15 -26.97
C ASN A 451 10.69 4.09 -26.14
N VAL A 452 11.27 4.91 -25.27
CA VAL A 452 10.48 5.74 -24.35
C VAL A 452 9.64 6.81 -25.05
N LEU A 453 10.12 7.41 -26.14
CA LEU A 453 9.33 8.37 -26.92
C LEU A 453 8.13 7.70 -27.59
N GLU A 454 8.30 6.46 -28.07
CA GLU A 454 7.17 5.66 -28.58
C GLU A 454 6.15 5.39 -27.47
N SER A 455 6.59 5.19 -26.23
CA SER A 455 5.68 5.03 -25.09
C SER A 455 4.92 6.31 -24.75
N VAL A 456 5.51 7.50 -24.94
CA VAL A 456 4.78 8.78 -24.84
C VAL A 456 3.64 8.82 -25.87
N HIS A 457 3.95 8.59 -27.15
CA HIS A 457 2.93 8.59 -28.21
C HIS A 457 1.88 7.50 -28.03
N TRP A 458 2.28 6.33 -27.54
CA TRP A 458 1.33 5.28 -27.22
C TRP A 458 0.38 5.68 -26.08
N LEU A 459 0.86 6.40 -25.07
CA LEU A 459 -0.02 6.95 -24.01
C LEU A 459 -0.98 8.00 -24.58
N GLU A 460 -0.56 8.81 -25.54
CA GLU A 460 -1.46 9.72 -26.29
C GLU A 460 -2.58 8.94 -27.00
N ASP A 461 -2.23 7.86 -27.70
CA ASP A 461 -3.20 6.98 -28.38
C ASP A 461 -4.17 6.30 -27.39
N ILE A 462 -3.73 6.02 -26.17
CA ILE A 462 -4.58 5.49 -25.09
C ILE A 462 -5.53 6.57 -24.53
N GLY A 463 -5.12 7.83 -24.57
CA GLY A 463 -5.93 8.99 -24.14
C GLY A 463 -5.29 9.85 -23.03
N VAL A 464 -3.97 9.79 -22.84
CA VAL A 464 -3.24 10.74 -22.00
C VAL A 464 -2.91 11.98 -22.81
N GLU A 465 -3.31 13.15 -22.34
CA GLU A 465 -2.96 14.41 -22.98
C GLU A 465 -1.69 15.00 -22.34
N PHE A 466 -0.67 15.29 -23.15
CA PHE A 466 0.57 15.93 -22.70
C PHE A 466 0.59 17.42 -23.01
N ASN A 467 1.22 18.20 -22.11
CA ASN A 467 1.46 19.62 -22.28
C ASN A 467 2.79 19.85 -23.04
N TYR A 468 2.69 20.20 -24.31
CA TYR A 468 3.84 20.52 -25.17
C TYR A 468 4.27 22.00 -25.10
N GLU A 469 3.63 22.84 -24.28
CA GLU A 469 4.02 24.25 -24.11
C GLU A 469 5.22 24.43 -23.16
N GLN A 470 5.64 23.38 -22.44
CA GLN A 470 6.78 23.43 -21.52
C GLN A 470 7.49 22.08 -21.39
N VAL A 471 8.82 22.10 -21.25
CA VAL A 471 9.59 20.90 -20.86
C VAL A 471 9.85 20.94 -19.36
N SER A 472 9.27 19.98 -18.63
CA SER A 472 9.30 19.92 -17.17
C SER A 472 10.49 19.10 -16.66
N MET A 473 10.84 19.27 -15.38
CA MET A 473 11.85 18.44 -14.73
C MET A 473 11.60 18.26 -13.23
N PRO A 474 11.63 17.03 -12.70
CA PRO A 474 11.56 16.77 -11.27
C PRO A 474 12.94 16.87 -10.61
N VAL A 475 12.96 16.93 -9.28
CA VAL A 475 14.22 16.85 -8.50
C VAL A 475 15.02 15.60 -8.86
N GLY A 476 16.31 15.77 -9.14
CA GLY A 476 17.26 14.72 -9.54
C GLY A 476 17.11 14.20 -10.97
N ALA A 477 16.45 14.92 -11.88
CA ALA A 477 16.38 14.53 -13.31
C ALA A 477 17.66 14.84 -14.09
N LEU A 478 18.45 15.82 -13.64
CA LEU A 478 19.72 16.27 -14.22
C LEU A 478 19.67 16.82 -15.67
N TRP A 479 18.61 16.59 -16.44
CA TRP A 479 18.35 17.23 -17.74
C TRP A 479 16.86 17.45 -17.94
N ARG A 480 16.49 18.48 -18.71
CA ARG A 480 15.10 18.86 -18.94
C ARG A 480 14.53 18.10 -20.13
N ARG A 481 13.75 17.05 -19.85
CA ARG A 481 13.11 16.17 -20.87
C ARG A 481 11.77 15.57 -20.44
N GLY A 482 11.17 16.17 -19.43
CA GLY A 482 9.94 15.66 -18.84
C GLY A 482 8.71 16.06 -19.64
N HIS A 483 8.02 15.06 -20.17
CA HIS A 483 6.66 15.17 -20.71
C HIS A 483 5.67 15.15 -19.55
N GLN A 484 4.97 16.26 -19.34
CA GLN A 484 3.98 16.41 -18.27
C GLN A 484 2.56 16.27 -18.84
N PRO A 485 1.68 15.47 -18.23
CA PRO A 485 0.28 15.43 -18.64
C PRO A 485 -0.43 16.74 -18.28
N THR A 486 -1.55 17.04 -18.94
CA THR A 486 -2.36 18.24 -18.69
C THR A 486 -3.19 18.15 -17.41
N GLU A 487 -3.59 16.94 -17.02
CA GLU A 487 -4.24 16.62 -15.74
C GLU A 487 -3.21 16.34 -14.62
N ASN A 488 -3.67 16.18 -13.38
CA ASN A 488 -2.82 15.78 -12.24
C ASN A 488 -2.00 14.53 -12.58
N GLU A 489 -0.68 14.58 -12.36
CA GLU A 489 0.28 13.77 -13.11
C GLU A 489 -0.01 12.28 -13.04
N GLY A 490 0.06 11.69 -11.83
CA GLY A 490 -0.16 10.26 -11.64
C GLY A 490 -1.56 9.80 -11.98
N PHE A 491 -2.55 10.64 -11.67
CA PHE A 491 -3.95 10.36 -11.94
C PHE A 491 -4.24 10.27 -13.44
N ALA A 492 -3.68 11.18 -14.25
CA ALA A 492 -3.89 11.24 -15.69
C ALA A 492 -3.59 9.89 -16.36
N TYR A 493 -2.42 9.31 -16.06
CA TYR A 493 -2.00 8.03 -16.63
C TYR A 493 -2.90 6.87 -16.17
N VAL A 494 -3.15 6.77 -14.85
CA VAL A 494 -3.90 5.66 -14.26
C VAL A 494 -5.34 5.68 -14.74
N ASN A 495 -5.98 6.84 -14.75
CA ASN A 495 -7.36 7.05 -15.20
C ASN A 495 -7.51 6.70 -16.69
N ALA A 496 -6.62 7.21 -17.55
CA ALA A 496 -6.68 6.92 -18.99
C ALA A 496 -6.51 5.42 -19.27
N LEU A 497 -5.47 4.79 -18.72
CA LEU A 497 -5.21 3.37 -18.92
C LEU A 497 -6.30 2.47 -18.31
N GLN A 498 -6.78 2.77 -17.11
CA GLN A 498 -7.86 1.99 -16.48
C GLN A 498 -9.12 2.01 -17.34
N LYS A 499 -9.57 3.20 -17.76
CA LYS A 499 -10.72 3.37 -18.65
C LYS A 499 -10.52 2.60 -19.95
N TRP A 500 -9.34 2.73 -20.55
CA TRP A 500 -9.02 2.07 -21.80
C TRP A 500 -9.06 0.53 -21.65
N VAL A 501 -8.39 -0.02 -20.63
CA VAL A 501 -8.35 -1.47 -20.36
C VAL A 501 -9.76 -2.04 -20.16
N THR A 502 -10.58 -1.39 -19.33
CA THR A 502 -11.95 -1.84 -19.08
C THR A 502 -12.83 -1.72 -20.33
N ALA A 503 -12.73 -0.62 -21.08
CA ALA A 503 -13.50 -0.42 -22.31
C ALA A 503 -13.17 -1.45 -23.41
N HIS A 504 -11.97 -2.02 -23.39
CA HIS A 504 -11.52 -3.02 -24.35
C HIS A 504 -11.54 -4.46 -23.81
N GLY A 505 -12.29 -4.72 -22.72
CA GLY A 505 -12.60 -6.07 -22.24
C GLY A 505 -11.59 -6.67 -21.25
N GLY A 506 -10.61 -5.89 -20.78
CA GLY A 506 -9.74 -6.29 -19.68
C GLY A 506 -10.49 -6.36 -18.35
N GLN A 507 -10.22 -7.40 -17.56
CA GLN A 507 -10.80 -7.53 -16.23
C GLN A 507 -9.83 -6.99 -15.17
N ILE A 508 -10.25 -6.00 -14.41
CA ILE A 508 -9.50 -5.47 -13.26
C ILE A 508 -10.22 -5.96 -12.00
N LYS A 509 -9.50 -6.63 -11.10
CA LYS A 509 -10.00 -7.10 -9.81
C LYS A 509 -9.12 -6.54 -8.69
N THR A 510 -9.70 -5.67 -7.88
CA THR A 510 -9.09 -5.08 -6.68
C THR A 510 -9.27 -6.01 -5.47
N GLU A 511 -8.53 -5.73 -4.39
CA GLU A 511 -8.51 -6.55 -3.16
C GLU A 511 -8.14 -8.02 -3.40
N MET A 512 -7.31 -8.27 -4.41
CA MET A 512 -6.81 -9.59 -4.77
C MET A 512 -5.36 -9.73 -4.30
N ASP A 513 -5.19 -10.23 -3.08
CA ASP A 513 -3.88 -10.44 -2.48
C ASP A 513 -3.26 -11.74 -3.00
N VAL A 514 -2.39 -11.63 -4.01
CA VAL A 514 -1.71 -12.78 -4.63
C VAL A 514 -0.65 -13.34 -3.69
N LYS A 515 -0.82 -14.60 -3.28
CA LYS A 515 0.07 -15.28 -2.31
C LYS A 515 1.07 -16.24 -2.95
N LYS A 516 0.71 -16.85 -4.08
CA LYS A 516 1.52 -17.91 -4.69
C LYS A 516 1.51 -17.85 -6.21
N LEU A 517 2.64 -18.22 -6.81
CA LEU A 517 2.70 -18.63 -8.20
C LEU A 517 2.26 -20.09 -8.32
N ILE A 518 1.50 -20.41 -9.35
CA ILE A 518 1.21 -21.80 -9.73
C ILE A 518 2.30 -22.24 -10.70
N ILE A 519 3.09 -23.23 -10.32
CA ILE A 519 4.26 -23.72 -11.08
C ILE A 519 4.07 -25.20 -11.40
N GLU A 520 4.10 -25.53 -12.69
CA GLU A 520 3.97 -26.89 -13.22
C GLU A 520 5.12 -27.19 -14.17
N ASP A 521 5.85 -28.28 -13.93
CA ASP A 521 7.02 -28.68 -14.72
C ASP A 521 8.07 -27.56 -14.93
N GLY A 522 8.23 -26.69 -13.92
CA GLY A 522 9.15 -25.55 -13.95
C GLY A 522 8.64 -24.32 -14.73
N ARG A 523 7.40 -24.35 -15.23
CA ARG A 523 6.72 -23.23 -15.89
C ARG A 523 5.71 -22.57 -14.95
N VAL A 524 5.66 -21.25 -14.94
CA VAL A 524 4.62 -20.50 -14.24
C VAL A 524 3.34 -20.50 -15.08
N CYS A 525 2.24 -20.99 -14.51
CA CYS A 525 0.96 -21.20 -15.22
C CYS A 525 -0.25 -20.54 -14.53
N GLY A 526 -0.01 -19.62 -13.61
CA GLY A 526 -1.07 -18.87 -12.94
C GLY A 526 -0.67 -18.38 -11.56
N VAL A 527 -1.67 -17.91 -10.82
CA VAL A 527 -1.51 -17.39 -9.45
C VAL A 527 -2.66 -17.81 -8.54
N GLU A 528 -2.38 -17.89 -7.25
CA GLU A 528 -3.39 -18.04 -6.19
C GLU A 528 -3.51 -16.72 -5.42
N ALA A 529 -4.73 -16.20 -5.29
CA ALA A 529 -5.04 -14.95 -4.61
C ALA A 529 -6.11 -15.13 -3.53
N ILE A 530 -6.13 -14.22 -2.56
CA ILE A 530 -7.12 -14.17 -1.49
C ILE A 530 -7.83 -12.82 -1.53
N ASN A 531 -9.15 -12.82 -1.46
CA ASN A 531 -9.99 -11.63 -1.29
C ASN A 531 -11.02 -11.91 -0.20
N ASN A 532 -10.95 -11.20 0.94
CA ASN A 532 -11.88 -11.37 2.07
C ASN A 532 -12.09 -12.84 2.48
N GLY A 533 -11.00 -13.60 2.60
CA GLY A 533 -11.03 -15.04 2.93
C GLY A 533 -11.40 -15.98 1.77
N GLN A 534 -12.00 -15.47 0.69
CA GLN A 534 -12.27 -16.26 -0.52
C GLN A 534 -10.97 -16.51 -1.28
N ARG A 535 -10.69 -17.79 -1.54
CA ARG A 535 -9.58 -18.21 -2.40
C ARG A 535 -9.95 -18.10 -3.87
N TYR A 536 -9.02 -17.59 -4.67
CA TYR A 536 -9.11 -17.49 -6.13
C TYR A 536 -7.91 -18.18 -6.76
N ILE A 537 -8.19 -19.01 -7.75
CA ILE A 537 -7.17 -19.68 -8.57
C ILE A 537 -7.29 -19.11 -9.98
N VAL A 538 -6.25 -18.42 -10.44
CA VAL A 538 -6.23 -17.78 -11.76
C VAL A 538 -5.21 -18.49 -12.64
N ARG A 539 -5.67 -19.31 -13.57
CA ARG A 539 -4.85 -20.05 -14.52
C ARG A 539 -4.57 -19.19 -15.76
N SER A 540 -3.32 -19.24 -16.24
CA SER A 540 -2.87 -18.45 -17.39
C SER A 540 -1.70 -19.09 -18.15
N ASN A 541 -1.48 -18.64 -19.38
CA ASN A 541 -0.27 -19.02 -20.14
C ASN A 541 0.98 -18.33 -19.61
N ALA A 542 0.83 -17.08 -19.14
CA ALA A 542 1.93 -16.27 -18.59
C ALA A 542 1.45 -15.37 -17.44
N VAL A 543 2.37 -15.02 -16.55
CA VAL A 543 2.18 -14.11 -15.41
C VAL A 543 3.12 -12.92 -15.59
N VAL A 544 2.59 -11.70 -15.46
CA VAL A 544 3.37 -10.46 -15.40
C VAL A 544 3.33 -9.91 -13.97
N LEU A 545 4.49 -9.83 -13.31
CA LEU A 545 4.64 -9.16 -12.03
C LEU A 545 4.92 -7.66 -12.26
N ALA A 546 4.00 -6.81 -11.79
CA ALA A 546 4.05 -5.35 -11.91
C ALA A 546 3.67 -4.68 -10.57
N THR A 547 4.19 -5.24 -9.48
CA THR A 547 3.74 -4.99 -8.09
C THR A 547 4.43 -3.84 -7.38
N GLY A 548 5.36 -3.15 -8.06
CA GLY A 548 6.19 -2.11 -7.46
C GLY A 548 7.32 -2.68 -6.60
N GLY A 549 7.99 -1.78 -5.85
CA GLY A 549 9.14 -2.11 -5.02
C GLY A 549 8.81 -2.56 -3.60
N PHE A 550 9.71 -2.21 -2.68
CA PHE A 550 9.59 -2.51 -1.24
C PHE A 550 9.83 -1.29 -0.34
N GLY A 551 9.62 -0.08 -0.88
CA GLY A 551 9.84 1.20 -0.19
C GLY A 551 8.98 1.47 1.05
N SER A 552 7.96 0.66 1.33
CA SER A 552 7.14 0.73 2.56
C SER A 552 7.43 -0.42 3.54
N ASN A 553 8.42 -1.27 3.26
CA ASN A 553 8.80 -2.40 4.10
C ASN A 553 10.17 -2.13 4.75
N THR A 554 10.18 -1.42 5.87
CA THR A 554 11.43 -1.05 6.57
C THR A 554 12.31 -2.25 6.91
N LYS A 555 11.72 -3.40 7.22
CA LYS A 555 12.49 -4.63 7.49
C LYS A 555 13.23 -5.13 6.26
N MET A 556 12.57 -5.13 5.10
CA MET A 556 13.19 -5.53 3.84
C MET A 556 14.23 -4.49 3.38
N LEU A 557 13.97 -3.20 3.60
CA LEU A 557 14.95 -2.13 3.36
C LEU A 557 16.22 -2.36 4.18
N GLN A 558 16.09 -2.58 5.49
CA GLN A 558 17.22 -2.86 6.39
C GLN A 558 17.95 -4.16 6.03
N GLN A 559 17.21 -5.21 5.64
CA GLN A 559 17.79 -6.49 5.23
C GLN A 559 18.74 -6.34 4.05
N TYR A 560 18.37 -5.55 3.05
CA TYR A 560 19.14 -5.42 1.82
C TYR A 560 20.09 -4.23 1.79
N ASN A 561 19.90 -3.21 2.62
CA ASN A 561 20.65 -1.96 2.58
C ASN A 561 22.17 -2.18 2.56
N THR A 562 22.82 -1.73 1.48
CA THR A 562 24.28 -1.67 1.38
C THR A 562 24.79 -0.27 1.06
N TYR A 563 23.89 0.71 0.91
CA TYR A 563 24.22 2.05 0.42
C TYR A 563 24.16 3.14 1.49
N TRP A 564 23.17 3.09 2.39
CA TRP A 564 23.04 4.06 3.49
C TRP A 564 23.75 3.53 4.73
N GLU A 565 24.35 4.42 5.53
CA GLU A 565 24.96 4.04 6.82
C GLU A 565 23.94 3.37 7.75
N GLU A 566 22.71 3.91 7.77
CA GLU A 566 21.60 3.39 8.55
C GLU A 566 20.26 3.69 7.85
N ILE A 567 19.29 2.77 8.00
CA ILE A 567 17.86 3.03 7.73
C ILE A 567 17.12 2.78 9.04
N ALA A 568 16.81 3.86 9.75
CA ALA A 568 16.13 3.81 11.04
C ALA A 568 14.68 3.31 10.89
N ASP A 569 14.16 2.68 11.95
CA ASP A 569 12.78 2.15 11.99
C ASP A 569 11.72 3.22 11.73
N ASP A 570 11.99 4.47 12.11
CA ASP A 570 11.11 5.63 11.96
C ASP A 570 11.35 6.41 10.65
N THR A 571 12.18 5.88 9.73
CA THR A 571 12.39 6.50 8.42
C THR A 571 11.06 6.54 7.67
N THR A 572 10.58 7.75 7.41
CA THR A 572 9.34 7.96 6.65
C THR A 572 9.49 7.51 5.20
N THR A 573 8.36 7.29 4.51
CA THR A 573 8.34 6.88 3.10
C THR A 573 7.30 7.68 2.32
N SER A 574 7.60 8.01 1.07
CA SER A 574 6.62 8.60 0.15
C SER A 574 5.70 7.56 -0.51
N ASN A 575 5.97 6.28 -0.26
CA ASN A 575 5.33 5.16 -0.95
C ASN A 575 3.89 4.95 -0.45
N SER A 576 3.08 4.30 -1.30
CA SER A 576 1.86 3.67 -0.82
C SER A 576 2.21 2.60 0.22
N PRO A 577 1.42 2.44 1.30
CA PRO A 577 1.63 1.36 2.26
C PRO A 577 1.52 -0.04 1.62
N ALA A 578 0.96 -0.14 0.40
CA ALA A 578 0.93 -1.37 -0.38
C ALA A 578 2.31 -1.85 -0.88
N ILE A 579 3.34 -0.99 -0.93
CA ILE A 579 4.63 -1.28 -1.57
C ILE A 579 5.55 -2.07 -0.63
N GLN A 580 5.26 -3.36 -0.48
CA GLN A 580 5.82 -4.24 0.55
C GLN A 580 6.85 -5.26 0.03
N GLY A 581 7.08 -5.34 -1.29
CA GLY A 581 7.97 -6.34 -1.90
C GLY A 581 7.32 -7.68 -2.25
N ASP A 582 5.99 -7.76 -2.32
CA ASP A 582 5.28 -9.03 -2.52
C ASP A 582 5.64 -9.72 -3.85
N GLY A 583 5.78 -8.96 -4.94
CA GLY A 583 6.20 -9.53 -6.22
C GLY A 583 7.63 -10.06 -6.23
N ILE A 584 8.52 -9.45 -5.46
CA ILE A 584 9.88 -9.96 -5.27
C ILE A 584 9.82 -11.32 -4.56
N ASN A 585 9.01 -11.43 -3.51
CA ASN A 585 8.78 -12.69 -2.81
C ASN A 585 8.12 -13.76 -3.70
N LEU A 586 7.18 -13.38 -4.58
CA LEU A 586 6.59 -14.28 -5.57
C LEU A 586 7.66 -14.78 -6.57
N GLY A 587 8.52 -13.90 -7.08
CA GLY A 587 9.61 -14.29 -7.97
C GLY A 587 10.59 -15.27 -7.31
N LEU A 588 10.91 -15.08 -6.02
CA LEU A 588 11.75 -16.00 -5.26
C LEU A 588 11.15 -17.41 -5.13
N GLN A 589 9.83 -17.57 -5.17
CA GLN A 589 9.17 -18.91 -5.21
C GLN A 589 9.53 -19.69 -6.50
N ALA A 590 9.92 -18.98 -7.56
CA ALA A 590 10.29 -19.53 -8.86
C ALA A 590 11.81 -19.50 -9.13
N ASP A 591 12.65 -19.36 -8.10
CA ASP A 591 14.12 -19.25 -8.20
C ASP A 591 14.62 -18.01 -8.97
N ALA A 592 13.85 -16.91 -8.97
CA ALA A 592 14.27 -15.67 -9.61
C ALA A 592 15.55 -15.08 -8.97
N GLU A 593 16.48 -14.63 -9.81
CA GLU A 593 17.66 -13.89 -9.39
C GLU A 593 17.27 -12.46 -9.01
N LEU A 594 17.87 -11.93 -7.94
CA LEU A 594 17.73 -10.54 -7.54
C LEU A 594 18.98 -9.75 -7.91
N VAL A 595 18.82 -8.47 -8.23
CA VAL A 595 19.92 -7.56 -8.57
C VAL A 595 19.72 -6.20 -7.89
N ASP A 596 20.82 -5.54 -7.51
CA ASP A 596 20.87 -4.17 -6.95
C ASP A 596 20.00 -3.89 -5.71
N MET A 597 19.58 -4.93 -4.97
CA MET A 597 18.64 -4.81 -3.84
C MET A 597 19.06 -3.81 -2.76
N GLY A 598 20.36 -3.58 -2.57
CA GLY A 598 20.88 -2.68 -1.53
C GLY A 598 20.85 -1.20 -1.85
N PHE A 599 20.51 -0.84 -3.10
CA PHE A 599 20.38 0.55 -3.52
C PHE A 599 18.94 1.03 -3.36
N ILE A 600 18.73 1.80 -2.29
CA ILE A 600 17.46 2.42 -1.92
C ILE A 600 17.58 3.92 -2.17
N GLN A 601 16.64 4.53 -2.87
CA GLN A 601 16.66 5.98 -3.08
C GLN A 601 15.81 6.68 -2.03
N MET A 602 16.40 7.68 -1.38
CA MET A 602 15.68 8.66 -0.58
C MET A 602 15.35 9.89 -1.42
N LEU A 603 14.13 10.41 -1.30
CA LEU A 603 13.76 11.70 -1.88
C LEU A 603 14.02 12.79 -0.84
N PRO A 604 14.79 13.84 -1.16
CA PRO A 604 15.20 14.82 -0.16
C PRO A 604 14.05 15.72 0.30
N THR A 605 13.08 16.03 -0.55
CA THR A 605 12.09 17.11 -0.36
C THR A 605 10.76 16.65 0.23
N CYS A 606 10.77 15.64 1.09
CA CYS A 606 9.56 15.10 1.71
C CYS A 606 9.15 15.86 2.97
N ASP A 607 7.87 15.73 3.33
CA ASP A 607 7.32 16.15 4.60
C ASP A 607 8.02 15.47 5.78
N PRO A 608 8.52 16.21 6.79
CA PRO A 608 9.28 15.61 7.90
C PRO A 608 8.50 14.65 8.80
N LYS A 609 7.17 14.75 8.85
CA LYS A 609 6.34 13.92 9.72
C LYS A 609 5.75 12.74 8.97
N THR A 610 5.30 12.96 7.74
CA THR A 610 4.50 11.99 6.98
C THR A 610 5.27 11.32 5.84
N GLY A 611 6.40 11.87 5.40
CA GLY A 611 7.10 11.42 4.20
C GLY A 611 6.40 11.80 2.88
N ALA A 612 5.28 12.54 2.96
CA ALA A 612 4.49 12.93 1.79
C ALA A 612 5.25 13.88 0.86
N LEU A 613 4.94 13.79 -0.44
CA LEU A 613 5.56 14.60 -1.48
C LEU A 613 5.03 16.04 -1.45
N PHE A 614 3.72 16.25 -1.49
CA PHE A 614 3.14 17.54 -1.87
C PHE A 614 2.65 18.41 -0.69
N THR A 615 3.37 18.41 0.43
CA THR A 615 3.09 19.33 1.57
C THR A 615 3.83 20.66 1.42
N GLY A 616 3.30 21.72 2.04
CA GLY A 616 3.90 23.05 2.02
C GLY A 616 4.06 23.62 0.60
N LEU A 617 5.09 24.45 0.42
CA LEU A 617 5.44 25.05 -0.88
C LEU A 617 6.48 24.17 -1.60
N GLN A 618 6.12 23.65 -2.79
CA GLN A 618 7.04 22.96 -3.70
C GLN A 618 7.17 23.77 -4.99
N VAL A 619 8.41 23.98 -5.45
CA VAL A 619 8.76 24.77 -6.63
C VAL A 619 9.74 24.01 -7.51
N PRO A 620 9.99 24.42 -8.77
CA PRO A 620 10.97 23.77 -9.63
C PRO A 620 12.38 23.76 -9.01
N PRO A 621 13.21 22.72 -9.26
CA PRO A 621 14.53 22.61 -8.62
C PRO A 621 15.47 23.79 -8.85
N ALA A 622 15.33 24.50 -9.98
CA ALA A 622 16.08 25.72 -10.27
C ALA A 622 15.88 26.81 -9.18
N ASN A 623 14.70 26.85 -8.55
CA ASN A 623 14.33 27.78 -7.48
C ASN A 623 14.57 27.23 -6.06
N PHE A 624 15.15 26.03 -5.89
CA PHE A 624 15.46 25.53 -4.55
C PHE A 624 16.60 26.31 -3.89
N VAL A 625 16.32 26.78 -2.67
CA VAL A 625 17.31 27.30 -1.71
C VAL A 625 17.14 26.52 -0.42
N MET A 626 18.09 25.62 -0.13
CA MET A 626 18.03 24.73 1.03
C MET A 626 18.94 25.26 2.14
N VAL A 627 18.37 25.60 3.30
CA VAL A 627 19.15 26.01 4.47
C VAL A 627 19.02 25.00 5.60
N ASN A 628 20.13 24.67 6.25
CA ASN A 628 20.14 23.79 7.42
C ASN A 628 19.58 24.50 8.66
N GLN A 629 19.56 23.81 9.81
CA GLN A 629 19.07 24.36 11.09
C GLN A 629 19.97 25.47 11.67
N GLN A 630 21.05 25.86 10.99
CA GLN A 630 21.87 27.02 11.31
C GLN A 630 21.65 28.20 10.35
N GLY A 631 20.71 28.08 9.40
CA GLY A 631 20.41 29.11 8.41
C GLY A 631 21.43 29.21 7.26
N ARG A 632 22.27 28.19 7.06
CA ARG A 632 23.30 28.15 6.02
C ARG A 632 22.92 27.18 4.91
N ARG A 633 23.25 27.50 3.65
CA ARG A 633 23.20 26.51 2.57
C ARG A 633 24.24 25.42 2.81
N PHE A 634 23.99 24.23 2.28
CA PHE A 634 24.82 23.05 2.58
C PHE A 634 25.02 22.08 1.42
N VAL A 635 24.41 22.29 0.25
CA VAL A 635 24.47 21.36 -0.88
C VAL A 635 24.15 22.05 -2.20
N ASN A 636 24.55 21.43 -3.32
CA ASN A 636 24.01 21.74 -4.63
C ASN A 636 22.54 21.27 -4.70
N GLU A 637 21.59 22.21 -4.62
CA GLU A 637 20.17 21.90 -4.60
C GLU A 637 19.62 21.33 -5.92
N PHE A 638 20.43 21.37 -7.00
CA PHE A 638 20.10 20.82 -8.32
C PHE A 638 20.75 19.45 -8.58
N GLY A 639 21.49 18.92 -7.60
CA GLY A 639 22.22 17.65 -7.70
C GLY A 639 21.35 16.39 -7.68
N SER A 640 22.02 15.25 -7.58
CA SER A 640 21.33 13.95 -7.50
C SER A 640 20.67 13.75 -6.13
N ARG A 641 19.61 12.92 -6.09
CA ARG A 641 18.75 12.78 -4.89
C ARG A 641 19.50 12.25 -3.68
N ASP A 642 20.44 11.33 -3.91
CA ASP A 642 21.32 10.75 -2.91
C ASP A 642 22.33 11.77 -2.38
N GLU A 643 22.99 12.56 -3.24
CA GLU A 643 23.89 13.63 -2.79
C GLU A 643 23.15 14.63 -1.87
N ILE A 644 21.96 15.07 -2.28
CA ILE A 644 21.14 16.01 -1.49
C ILE A 644 20.71 15.34 -0.18
N SER A 645 20.26 14.08 -0.21
CA SER A 645 19.80 13.38 0.99
C SER A 645 20.93 13.07 1.96
N GLN A 646 22.11 12.66 1.48
CA GLN A 646 23.31 12.46 2.30
C GLN A 646 23.77 13.77 2.94
N ALA A 647 23.81 14.86 2.17
CA ALA A 647 24.14 16.17 2.70
C ALA A 647 23.14 16.64 3.76
N ALA A 648 21.84 16.38 3.56
CA ALA A 648 20.80 16.67 4.55
C ALA A 648 21.01 15.85 5.83
N ILE A 649 21.26 14.54 5.73
CA ILE A 649 21.54 13.66 6.88
C ILE A 649 22.76 14.16 7.67
N ALA A 650 23.85 14.50 6.97
CA ALA A 650 25.07 15.05 7.56
C ALA A 650 24.87 16.41 8.25
N ASN A 651 23.80 17.15 7.90
CA ASN A 651 23.44 18.46 8.46
C ASN A 651 22.28 18.40 9.47
N GLY A 652 22.03 17.24 10.09
CA GLY A 652 20.99 17.10 11.11
C GLY A 652 19.63 16.65 10.57
N THR A 653 19.56 16.25 9.30
CA THR A 653 18.41 15.64 8.61
C THR A 653 17.22 16.57 8.33
N LEU A 654 16.86 17.46 9.26
CA LEU A 654 15.84 18.50 9.06
C LEU A 654 16.48 19.75 8.45
N TYR A 655 15.86 20.30 7.42
CA TYR A 655 16.27 21.54 6.79
C TYR A 655 15.05 22.30 6.25
N PHE A 656 15.24 23.50 5.73
CA PHE A 656 14.16 24.35 5.22
C PHE A 656 14.39 24.73 3.76
N LEU A 657 13.34 24.62 2.94
CA LEU A 657 13.27 25.30 1.64
C LEU A 657 12.82 26.74 1.87
N ILE A 658 13.64 27.69 1.42
CA ILE A 658 13.33 29.12 1.48
C ILE A 658 12.82 29.59 0.12
N ALA A 659 11.74 30.36 0.14
CA ALA A 659 11.14 30.97 -1.05
C ALA A 659 10.59 32.36 -0.72
N ASP A 660 10.36 33.15 -1.76
CA ASP A 660 9.73 34.46 -1.68
C ASP A 660 8.42 34.49 -2.50
N ASP A 661 7.77 35.66 -2.63
CA ASP A 661 6.50 35.78 -3.34
C ASP A 661 6.60 35.50 -4.85
N GLU A 662 7.76 35.74 -5.47
CA GLU A 662 7.99 35.46 -6.89
C GLU A 662 8.24 33.97 -7.11
N ILE A 663 9.11 33.36 -6.30
CA ILE A 663 9.34 31.91 -6.34
C ILE A 663 8.04 31.14 -6.09
N LYS A 664 7.21 31.60 -5.14
CA LYS A 664 5.90 31.00 -4.86
C LYS A 664 5.00 30.92 -6.11
N LYS A 665 5.10 31.86 -7.06
CA LYS A 665 4.29 31.83 -8.29
C LYS A 665 4.64 30.66 -9.20
N THR A 666 5.83 30.07 -9.03
CA THR A 666 6.27 28.88 -9.78
C THR A 666 5.80 27.57 -9.14
N ALA A 667 5.11 27.63 -7.99
CA ALA A 667 4.70 26.44 -7.26
C ALA A 667 3.71 25.58 -8.05
N PHE A 668 3.97 24.27 -8.07
CA PHE A 668 3.18 23.32 -8.86
C PHE A 668 2.17 22.52 -8.00
N ASN A 669 2.26 22.58 -6.67
CA ASN A 669 1.47 21.72 -5.78
C ASN A 669 0.37 22.45 -4.97
N THR A 670 0.30 23.78 -5.05
CA THR A 670 -0.50 24.58 -4.10
C THR A 670 -0.99 25.89 -4.74
N ASN A 671 -1.84 26.61 -4.00
CA ASN A 671 -2.35 27.92 -4.39
C ASN A 671 -2.43 28.84 -3.16
N GLN A 672 -2.74 30.12 -3.36
CA GLN A 672 -2.76 31.11 -2.27
C GLN A 672 -3.70 30.71 -1.12
N GLU A 673 -4.89 30.22 -1.42
CA GLU A 673 -5.87 29.81 -0.41
C GLU A 673 -5.36 28.64 0.44
N LYS A 674 -4.79 27.60 -0.18
CA LYS A 674 -4.20 26.45 0.52
C LYS A 674 -3.03 26.86 1.40
N LEU A 675 -2.17 27.76 0.92
CA LEU A 675 -1.06 28.31 1.71
C LEU A 675 -1.56 29.08 2.93
N ASP A 676 -2.57 29.94 2.74
CA ASP A 676 -3.18 30.72 3.85
C ASP A 676 -3.79 29.80 4.91
N GLN A 677 -4.48 28.74 4.49
CA GLN A 677 -5.02 27.72 5.40
C GLN A 677 -3.91 26.98 6.15
N GLN A 678 -2.83 26.57 5.47
CA GLN A 678 -1.69 25.89 6.12
C GLN A 678 -1.00 26.79 7.13
N VAL A 679 -0.74 28.05 6.78
CA VAL A 679 -0.17 29.03 7.72
C VAL A 679 -1.10 29.25 8.92
N ALA A 680 -2.42 29.33 8.70
CA ALA A 680 -3.39 29.51 9.78
C ALA A 680 -3.50 28.31 10.73
N ARG A 681 -3.25 27.08 10.24
CA ARG A 681 -3.20 25.87 11.08
C ARG A 681 -2.06 25.91 12.09
N ASN A 682 -0.97 26.60 11.76
CA ASN A 682 0.22 26.75 12.61
C ASN A 682 0.73 25.39 13.16
N ASP A 683 0.71 24.35 12.31
CA ASP A 683 1.12 22.98 12.64
C ASP A 683 2.58 22.66 12.28
N GLY A 684 3.30 23.69 11.82
CA GLY A 684 4.71 23.65 11.42
C GLY A 684 4.94 23.11 10.02
N THR A 685 3.92 23.01 9.16
CA THR A 685 4.08 22.56 7.75
C THR A 685 4.53 23.65 6.79
N LEU A 686 4.26 24.92 7.12
CA LEU A 686 4.65 26.09 6.33
C LEU A 686 4.74 27.33 7.23
N TYR A 687 5.81 28.10 7.08
CA TYR A 687 6.01 29.39 7.75
C TYR A 687 5.91 30.54 6.75
N ARG A 688 5.44 31.69 7.21
CA ARG A 688 5.34 32.93 6.40
C ARG A 688 5.70 34.15 7.25
N ALA A 689 6.50 35.05 6.71
CA ALA A 689 6.84 36.33 7.32
C ALA A 689 7.02 37.43 6.29
N ASP A 690 6.96 38.69 6.71
CA ASP A 690 7.16 39.84 5.81
C ASP A 690 8.65 40.22 5.68
N THR A 691 9.51 39.70 6.55
CA THR A 691 10.97 39.86 6.49
C THR A 691 11.69 38.52 6.68
N LEU A 692 12.95 38.44 6.22
CA LEU A 692 13.80 37.27 6.42
C LEU A 692 14.17 37.09 7.89
N GLU A 693 14.29 38.19 8.65
CA GLU A 693 14.58 38.16 10.08
C GLU A 693 13.41 37.55 10.87
N GLU A 694 12.17 37.95 10.57
CA GLU A 694 10.98 37.36 11.19
C GLU A 694 10.83 35.88 10.78
N LEU A 695 11.14 35.54 9.53
CA LEU A 695 11.14 34.14 9.08
C LEU A 695 12.17 33.32 9.85
N ALA A 696 13.38 33.86 10.01
CA ALA A 696 14.47 33.22 10.76
C ALA A 696 14.06 32.94 12.21
N GLU A 697 13.42 33.90 12.87
CA GLU A 697 12.90 33.73 14.23
C GLU A 697 11.85 32.61 14.29
N GLN A 698 10.93 32.53 13.31
CA GLN A 698 9.89 31.49 13.26
C GLN A 698 10.49 30.07 13.12
N ILE A 699 11.54 29.91 12.31
CA ILE A 699 12.19 28.61 12.08
C ILE A 699 13.34 28.31 13.06
N GLY A 700 13.61 29.21 14.00
CA GLY A 700 14.60 29.01 15.06
C GLY A 700 16.06 29.14 14.61
N VAL A 701 16.35 29.95 13.59
CA VAL A 701 17.71 30.24 13.11
C VAL A 701 18.12 31.68 13.45
N ASP A 702 19.43 31.97 13.47
CA ASP A 702 19.93 33.33 13.72
C ASP A 702 19.55 34.25 12.52
N PRO A 703 18.80 35.35 12.75
CA PRO A 703 18.39 36.27 11.69
C PRO A 703 19.54 36.82 10.84
N ALA A 704 20.66 37.18 11.48
CA ALA A 704 21.80 37.73 10.76
C ALA A 704 22.45 36.69 9.84
N VAL A 705 22.45 35.43 10.26
CA VAL A 705 23.00 34.32 9.47
C VAL A 705 22.13 34.04 8.25
N LEU A 706 20.81 33.94 8.41
CA LEU A 706 19.92 33.67 7.28
C LEU A 706 19.95 34.82 6.27
N VAL A 707 19.89 36.07 6.72
CA VAL A 707 19.95 37.24 5.82
C VAL A 707 21.25 37.25 5.03
N GLU A 708 22.40 37.07 5.70
CA GLU A 708 23.71 37.00 5.03
C GLU A 708 23.73 35.89 3.97
N GLU A 709 23.20 34.71 4.29
CA GLU A 709 23.17 33.56 3.38
C GLU A 709 22.29 33.81 2.15
N ILE A 710 21.13 34.42 2.33
CA ILE A 710 20.21 34.75 1.24
C ILE A 710 20.77 35.87 0.36
N GLU A 711 21.38 36.92 0.94
CA GLU A 711 22.09 37.95 0.18
C GLU A 711 23.23 37.35 -0.66
N LYS A 712 23.98 36.42 -0.06
CA LYS A 712 25.05 35.68 -0.74
C LYS A 712 24.50 34.85 -1.90
N TYR A 713 23.44 34.08 -1.69
CA TYR A 713 22.77 33.32 -2.75
C TYR A 713 22.28 34.22 -3.89
N ASN A 714 21.63 35.35 -3.57
CA ASN A 714 21.15 36.30 -4.58
C ASN A 714 22.29 36.85 -5.44
N SER A 715 23.48 37.07 -4.86
CA SER A 715 24.66 37.48 -5.63
C SER A 715 25.14 36.41 -6.62
N TYR A 716 24.88 35.13 -6.35
CA TYR A 716 25.20 34.02 -7.25
C TYR A 716 24.21 33.91 -8.40
N VAL A 717 22.93 34.17 -8.14
CA VAL A 717 21.92 34.31 -9.19
C VAL A 717 22.32 35.44 -10.16
N ASP A 718 22.70 36.61 -9.63
CA ASP A 718 23.14 37.75 -10.47
C ASP A 718 24.45 37.44 -11.25
N ALA A 719 25.35 36.63 -10.68
CA ALA A 719 26.60 36.23 -11.32
C ALA A 719 26.47 35.05 -12.29
N GLY A 720 25.40 34.25 -12.17
CA GLY A 720 25.20 33.00 -12.90
C GLY A 720 26.15 31.86 -12.48
N VAL A 721 26.83 31.97 -11.33
CA VAL A 721 27.81 30.98 -10.85
C VAL A 721 27.72 30.85 -9.33
N ASP A 722 27.61 29.62 -8.82
CA ASP A 722 27.71 29.28 -7.40
C ASP A 722 29.12 28.76 -7.05
N PRO A 723 29.97 29.57 -6.40
CA PRO A 723 31.30 29.14 -5.99
C PRO A 723 31.30 28.22 -4.75
N ASP A 724 30.22 28.17 -3.98
CA ASP A 724 30.17 27.37 -2.75
C ASP A 724 29.81 25.90 -3.05
N PHE A 725 28.76 25.69 -3.85
CA PHE A 725 28.21 24.35 -4.09
C PHE A 725 28.12 23.98 -5.57
N HIS A 726 28.49 24.88 -6.49
CA HIS A 726 28.46 24.61 -7.93
C HIS A 726 27.06 24.26 -8.46
N LYS A 727 26.02 24.88 -7.89
CA LYS A 727 24.67 24.83 -8.46
C LYS A 727 24.70 25.31 -9.93
N SER A 728 24.20 24.46 -10.83
CA SER A 728 24.30 24.63 -12.28
C SER A 728 23.06 25.25 -12.94
N ALA A 729 22.01 25.56 -12.18
CA ALA A 729 20.80 26.20 -12.67
C ALA A 729 20.26 27.22 -11.67
N PHE A 730 19.99 28.44 -12.16
CA PHE A 730 19.35 29.52 -11.42
C PHE A 730 18.15 30.04 -12.21
N ASP A 731 17.06 30.40 -11.51
CA ASP A 731 15.89 31.03 -12.11
C ASP A 731 15.56 32.35 -11.39
N LEU A 732 15.14 32.29 -10.12
CA LEU A 732 14.73 33.48 -9.36
C LEU A 732 15.60 33.73 -8.11
N LYS A 733 15.62 35.01 -7.68
CA LYS A 733 16.19 35.46 -6.38
C LYS A 733 15.17 35.31 -5.25
N VAL A 734 15.65 35.39 -4.01
CA VAL A 734 14.83 35.49 -2.79
C VAL A 734 14.92 36.92 -2.26
N GLU A 735 14.02 37.81 -2.69
CA GLU A 735 14.07 39.24 -2.32
C GLU A 735 12.71 39.94 -2.19
N LYS A 736 11.60 39.27 -2.54
CA LYS A 736 10.24 39.84 -2.54
C LYS A 736 9.37 39.23 -1.44
N ALA A 737 9.11 39.99 -0.38
CA ALA A 737 8.17 39.62 0.65
C ALA A 737 6.74 39.37 0.10
N PRO A 738 5.94 38.49 0.74
CA PRO A 738 6.29 37.69 1.91
C PRO A 738 7.28 36.57 1.62
N PHE A 739 8.04 36.17 2.63
CA PHE A 739 8.98 35.05 2.60
C PHE A 739 8.36 33.81 3.24
N TYR A 740 8.76 32.65 2.73
CA TYR A 740 8.25 31.35 3.12
C TYR A 740 9.39 30.41 3.50
N ALA A 741 9.16 29.59 4.53
CA ALA A 741 10.02 28.46 4.83
C ALA A 741 9.18 27.19 4.91
N THR A 742 9.61 26.15 4.20
CA THR A 742 8.96 24.83 4.26
C THR A 742 9.95 23.80 4.80
N PRO A 743 9.68 23.17 5.96
CA PRO A 743 10.58 22.17 6.52
C PRO A 743 10.56 20.87 5.70
N ARG A 744 11.73 20.26 5.51
CA ARG A 744 11.94 19.06 4.70
C ARG A 744 12.87 18.06 5.37
N ARG A 745 12.68 16.79 5.04
CA ARG A 745 13.50 15.65 5.48
C ARG A 745 13.56 14.60 4.37
N PRO A 746 14.69 13.91 4.16
CA PRO A 746 14.73 12.76 3.27
C PRO A 746 13.78 11.64 3.73
N ALA A 747 13.06 11.05 2.78
CA ALA A 747 12.19 9.89 3.01
C ALA A 747 12.47 8.80 1.97
N VAL A 748 12.26 7.53 2.33
CA VAL A 748 12.37 6.42 1.37
C VAL A 748 11.39 6.64 0.22
N HIS A 749 11.88 6.47 -1.01
CA HIS A 749 11.11 6.85 -2.19
C HIS A 749 11.01 5.74 -3.22
N HIS A 750 12.10 5.04 -3.50
CA HIS A 750 12.15 4.03 -4.55
C HIS A 750 13.21 2.98 -4.25
N THR A 751 12.99 1.75 -4.69
CA THR A 751 13.96 0.67 -4.58
C THR A 751 14.44 0.27 -5.96
N MET A 752 15.71 0.52 -6.28
CA MET A 752 16.24 0.35 -7.64
C MET A 752 16.49 -1.12 -7.99
N GLY A 753 16.74 -1.94 -6.98
CA GLY A 753 16.89 -3.38 -7.12
C GLY A 753 15.56 -4.13 -7.12
N GLY A 754 15.60 -5.35 -7.64
CA GLY A 754 14.43 -6.20 -7.77
C GLY A 754 14.75 -7.50 -8.52
N LEU A 755 13.71 -8.07 -9.13
CA LEU A 755 13.82 -9.23 -10.00
C LEU A 755 14.70 -8.90 -11.22
N LYS A 756 15.70 -9.74 -11.50
CA LYS A 756 16.52 -9.60 -12.69
C LYS A 756 15.72 -9.99 -13.93
N ILE A 757 15.73 -9.14 -14.95
CA ILE A 757 15.03 -9.36 -16.21
C ILE A 757 15.97 -9.21 -17.40
N ASN A 758 15.60 -9.80 -18.53
CA ASN A 758 16.23 -9.50 -19.83
C ASN A 758 15.45 -8.39 -20.57
N PRO A 759 15.92 -7.91 -21.74
CA PRO A 759 15.20 -6.89 -22.53
C PRO A 759 13.81 -7.33 -23.03
N GLN A 760 13.50 -8.62 -23.00
CA GLN A 760 12.18 -9.17 -23.28
C GLN A 760 11.29 -9.21 -22.03
N THR A 761 11.73 -8.66 -20.90
CA THR A 761 11.09 -8.64 -19.58
C THR A 761 10.87 -10.02 -18.95
N GLU A 762 11.53 -11.05 -19.47
CA GLU A 762 11.49 -12.39 -18.87
C GLU A 762 12.30 -12.37 -17.58
N VAL A 763 11.73 -12.91 -16.50
CA VAL A 763 12.44 -13.02 -15.22
C VAL A 763 13.51 -14.10 -15.34
N LEU A 764 14.74 -13.77 -14.96
CA LEU A 764 15.86 -14.69 -14.98
C LEU A 764 16.00 -15.41 -13.64
N ASN A 765 16.28 -16.71 -13.68
CA ASN A 765 16.62 -17.49 -12.50
C ASN A 765 18.10 -17.32 -12.11
N THR A 766 18.50 -17.90 -10.98
CA THR A 766 19.88 -17.86 -10.47
C THR A 766 20.94 -18.49 -11.40
N SER A 767 20.52 -19.23 -12.43
CA SER A 767 21.39 -19.77 -13.49
C SER A 767 21.44 -18.88 -14.74
N GLY A 768 20.80 -17.71 -14.72
CA GLY A 768 20.73 -16.77 -15.84
C GLY A 768 19.78 -17.21 -16.97
N GLN A 769 18.87 -18.16 -16.71
CA GLN A 769 17.89 -18.65 -17.68
C GLN A 769 16.53 -18.02 -17.43
N ALA A 770 15.80 -17.70 -18.50
CA ALA A 770 14.43 -17.22 -18.39
C ALA A 770 13.53 -18.28 -17.73
N ILE A 771 12.75 -17.86 -16.73
CA ILE A 771 11.72 -18.67 -16.09
C ILE A 771 10.52 -18.73 -17.03
N PRO A 772 10.15 -19.91 -17.56
CA PRO A 772 9.08 -20.00 -18.55
C PRO A 772 7.75 -19.49 -18.01
N GLY A 773 7.13 -18.55 -18.74
CA GLY A 773 5.83 -17.97 -18.39
C GLY A 773 5.87 -16.86 -17.33
N LEU A 774 7.06 -16.43 -16.86
CA LEU A 774 7.18 -15.37 -15.86
C LEU A 774 7.86 -14.12 -16.42
N TYR A 775 7.16 -13.00 -16.31
CA TYR A 775 7.62 -11.68 -16.74
C TYR A 775 7.54 -10.68 -15.58
N ALA A 776 8.35 -9.62 -15.62
CA ALA A 776 8.29 -8.54 -14.64
C ALA A 776 8.55 -7.17 -15.28
N ALA A 777 7.89 -6.13 -14.78
CA ALA A 777 8.06 -4.76 -15.27
C ALA A 777 7.84 -3.69 -14.18
N GLY A 778 8.59 -2.59 -14.30
CA GLY A 778 8.59 -1.48 -13.35
C GLY A 778 9.43 -1.75 -12.12
N GLU A 779 9.15 -1.05 -11.01
CA GLU A 779 9.98 -1.04 -9.79
C GLU A 779 10.16 -2.41 -9.11
N VAL A 780 9.37 -3.44 -9.47
CA VAL A 780 9.62 -4.81 -9.02
C VAL A 780 10.87 -5.43 -9.66
N SER A 781 11.35 -4.88 -10.77
CA SER A 781 12.51 -5.33 -11.53
C SER A 781 13.74 -4.45 -11.25
N GLY A 782 14.93 -5.06 -11.31
CA GLY A 782 16.20 -4.39 -11.09
C GLY A 782 17.10 -4.34 -12.33
N GLY A 783 18.20 -3.59 -12.24
CA GLY A 783 19.22 -3.48 -13.28
C GLY A 783 19.07 -2.28 -14.22
N ILE A 784 17.91 -1.65 -14.32
CA ILE A 784 17.70 -0.48 -15.19
C ILE A 784 18.34 0.78 -14.57
N HIS A 785 17.99 1.08 -13.32
CA HIS A 785 18.43 2.30 -12.62
C HIS A 785 19.65 2.08 -11.73
N ALA A 786 19.95 0.81 -11.41
CA ALA A 786 21.08 0.36 -10.61
C ALA A 786 21.30 1.16 -9.31
N GLY A 787 22.37 1.95 -9.22
CA GLY A 787 22.76 2.63 -8.01
C GLY A 787 21.90 3.85 -7.65
N ASN A 788 21.32 4.53 -8.65
CA ASN A 788 20.52 5.72 -8.43
C ASN A 788 19.63 6.06 -9.64
N ARG A 789 18.33 6.23 -9.38
CA ARG A 789 17.35 6.55 -10.43
C ARG A 789 17.24 8.05 -10.70
N LEU A 790 17.35 8.47 -11.96
CA LEU A 790 17.03 9.85 -12.35
C LEU A 790 15.54 10.17 -12.14
N GLY A 791 15.26 11.39 -11.68
CA GLY A 791 13.89 11.88 -11.59
C GLY A 791 13.19 11.82 -12.96
N GLY A 792 11.98 11.24 -13.01
CA GLY A 792 11.21 11.04 -14.25
C GLY A 792 11.45 9.70 -14.96
N ASN A 793 12.60 9.04 -14.75
CA ASN A 793 12.90 7.75 -15.40
C ASN A 793 12.05 6.57 -14.89
N ALA A 794 11.42 6.67 -13.72
CA ALA A 794 10.49 5.63 -13.26
C ALA A 794 9.26 5.53 -14.18
N LEU A 795 8.71 6.67 -14.61
CA LEU A 795 7.57 6.67 -15.54
C LEU A 795 7.98 6.17 -16.92
N ALA A 796 9.17 6.59 -17.39
CA ALA A 796 9.77 6.07 -18.61
C ALA A 796 9.84 4.53 -18.60
N ASP A 797 10.35 3.97 -17.50
CA ASP A 797 10.48 2.55 -17.25
C ASP A 797 9.13 1.84 -17.25
N ILE A 798 8.21 2.21 -16.34
CA ILE A 798 6.97 1.45 -16.16
C ILE A 798 6.13 1.37 -17.44
N PHE A 799 6.07 2.44 -18.24
CA PHE A 799 5.27 2.43 -19.46
C PHE A 799 5.98 1.71 -20.61
N THR A 800 7.31 1.78 -20.68
CA THR A 800 8.08 1.06 -21.72
C THR A 800 8.13 -0.44 -21.42
N PHE A 801 8.62 -0.83 -20.25
CA PHE A 801 8.74 -2.23 -19.87
C PHE A 801 7.39 -2.88 -19.55
N GLY A 802 6.40 -2.12 -19.07
CA GLY A 802 5.03 -2.61 -18.93
C GLY A 802 4.43 -3.05 -20.28
N ARG A 803 4.56 -2.22 -21.32
CA ARG A 803 4.13 -2.58 -22.69
C ARG A 803 4.89 -3.81 -23.21
N PHE A 804 6.20 -3.87 -23.00
CA PHE A 804 7.01 -5.00 -23.45
C PHE A 804 6.62 -6.30 -22.74
N ALA A 805 6.40 -6.27 -21.42
CA ALA A 805 5.94 -7.41 -20.66
C ALA A 805 4.57 -7.91 -21.11
N GLY A 806 3.62 -7.02 -21.33
CA GLY A 806 2.31 -7.39 -21.88
C GLY A 806 2.41 -8.01 -23.27
N THR A 807 3.18 -7.39 -24.17
CA THR A 807 3.39 -7.90 -25.54
C THR A 807 4.08 -9.27 -25.56
N ASN A 808 5.13 -9.46 -24.77
CA ASN A 808 5.90 -10.70 -24.77
C ASN A 808 5.15 -11.83 -24.06
N ALA A 809 4.48 -11.54 -22.94
CA ALA A 809 3.58 -12.49 -22.28
C ALA A 809 2.43 -12.94 -23.20
N ALA A 810 1.85 -12.02 -23.98
CA ALA A 810 0.79 -12.35 -24.94
C ALA A 810 1.25 -13.28 -26.09
N LYS A 811 2.54 -13.24 -26.44
CA LYS A 811 3.15 -14.10 -27.47
C LYS A 811 3.54 -15.48 -26.94
N PHE A 812 3.74 -15.62 -25.63
CA PHE A 812 4.10 -16.88 -25.00
C PHE A 812 3.02 -17.93 -25.23
N ARG A 813 3.43 -19.13 -25.64
CA ARG A 813 2.54 -20.28 -25.81
C ARG A 813 2.93 -21.31 -24.76
N GLY A 814 2.04 -21.53 -23.80
CA GLY A 814 2.24 -22.44 -22.66
C GLY A 814 2.21 -23.91 -23.00
#